data_AF-A0A381TMN9-F1
#
_entry.id   AF-A0A381TMN9-F1
#
_cell.length_a   1.000
_cell.length_b   1.000
_cell.length_c   1.000
_cell.angle_alpha   90.00
_cell.angle_beta   90.00
_cell.angle_gamma   90.00
#
_symmetry.space_group_name_H-M   'P 1'
#
loop_
_entity.id
_entity.type
_entity.pdbx_description
1 polymer ?
#
loop_
_entity_poly.entity_id
_entity_poly.type
_entity_poly.pdbx_seq_one_letter_code
_entity_poly.pdbx_strand_id
1 'polypeptide(L)'
;MRPRQTLWITVPGLVLLASVAFAQQGAADGEWRSFAGDLGSTKYSPLDQIDADNIRSLQIAWRRPIVDIGYREMDPNLRYSNVSSAAPLIVDGVGYVPNAIGLVEAFDVATGQTRWTQPPFGGAEDLRGAGTRGVAYWTDGAEARIIAQRGEYLYALHPDTGEIFADFGESGRVHLTIGLAEGARYRWGGAPTVVRDVVVLGQSMSDTFQTKEAIRGDVRAFDVRTGDLRWVFHTVPQAGEYGTDSWADDSWQYSGHAPVWSLFSADEELGMVYMPVTSPTSDMYGGHRGGDNLYGQSLVAVDAETGERVWHFQTVHHGLWDYDPPAAPILMDTKVDGREIKAVTQLTKQAFAFVFDRASGEPVWPIEERPVPQSGTPGERTSLTQPFPTKPPAFDRQGATIDNLIDFTPELREEAIAITDNYVIGPLFTPPSVSGDGPNDKKGTIQLPGSQGGSDVQGGAFDPETGFLYIPSITSPFVADVLEGNPDRTNLAYVKGGRQWIGGPQGLPLFKPPYGRITAIDMNRGEIVWMTPNGDGPRNHPAISHLNLGPLGVPGRPAPLLTKTLLFVAEGSTNRPGGARVPEGMPPEIVTNYGGRIFRAYDKATGDVVWETELPAGSIAPPVTYLSGGKQYLLVSTGDVNTAGEILAFSLP
;
A
#
# COMPACT_ATOMS: atom_id res chain seq x y z
N MET A 1 -70.55 -42.50 2.80
CA MET A 1 -69.17 -42.16 3.19
C MET A 1 -68.46 -41.66 1.95
N ARG A 2 -67.91 -40.44 2.00
CA ARG A 2 -67.39 -39.70 0.83
C ARG A 2 -66.00 -40.21 0.41
N PRO A 3 -65.65 -40.20 -0.89
CA PRO A 3 -64.33 -40.61 -1.36
C PRO A 3 -63.28 -39.53 -1.08
N ARG A 4 -62.09 -39.96 -0.65
CA ARG A 4 -60.91 -39.10 -0.41
C ARG A 4 -60.29 -38.69 -1.74
N GLN A 5 -60.17 -37.39 -1.97
CA GLN A 5 -59.38 -36.81 -3.04
C GLN A 5 -57.91 -36.75 -2.60
N THR A 6 -57.01 -37.30 -3.41
CA THR A 6 -55.56 -37.20 -3.23
C THR A 6 -55.07 -35.95 -3.97
N LEU A 7 -54.60 -34.96 -3.22
CA LEU A 7 -54.05 -33.71 -3.75
C LEU A 7 -52.57 -33.94 -4.09
N TRP A 8 -52.19 -33.81 -5.35
CA TRP A 8 -50.79 -33.76 -5.78
C TRP A 8 -50.30 -32.32 -5.62
N ILE A 9 -49.35 -32.10 -4.70
CA ILE A 9 -48.66 -30.83 -4.55
C ILE A 9 -47.41 -30.87 -5.43
N THR A 10 -47.44 -30.18 -6.55
CA THR A 10 -46.25 -29.86 -7.35
C THR A 10 -45.47 -28.77 -6.63
N VAL A 11 -44.30 -29.11 -6.09
CA VAL A 11 -43.35 -28.12 -5.56
C VAL A 11 -42.59 -27.54 -6.76
N PRO A 12 -42.61 -26.22 -7.01
CA PRO A 12 -41.74 -25.63 -8.01
C PRO A 12 -40.31 -25.68 -7.48
N GLY A 13 -39.42 -26.32 -8.22
CA GLY A 13 -37.99 -26.30 -7.92
C GLY A 13 -37.48 -24.87 -7.96
N LEU A 14 -37.03 -24.36 -6.81
CA LEU A 14 -36.23 -23.15 -6.74
C LEU A 14 -34.92 -23.45 -7.47
N VAL A 15 -34.77 -22.91 -8.68
CA VAL A 15 -33.45 -22.76 -9.29
C VAL A 15 -32.75 -21.68 -8.48
N LEU A 16 -31.87 -22.11 -7.56
CA LEU A 16 -30.86 -21.24 -6.97
C LEU A 16 -29.94 -20.80 -8.11
N LEU A 17 -30.25 -19.66 -8.71
CA LEU A 17 -29.27 -18.89 -9.46
C LEU A 17 -28.16 -18.58 -8.45
N ALA A 18 -26.98 -19.16 -8.66
CA ALA A 18 -25.79 -18.73 -7.96
C ALA A 18 -25.61 -17.23 -8.26
N SER A 19 -25.86 -16.40 -7.26
CA SER A 19 -25.53 -14.99 -7.30
C SER A 19 -24.03 -14.88 -7.54
N VAL A 20 -23.66 -14.43 -8.74
CA VAL A 20 -22.27 -14.12 -9.09
C VAL A 20 -21.83 -13.02 -8.13
N ALA A 21 -20.87 -13.33 -7.26
CA ALA A 21 -20.31 -12.35 -6.34
C ALA A 21 -19.60 -11.26 -7.16
N PHE A 22 -20.01 -9.99 -7.03
CA PHE A 22 -19.44 -8.86 -7.78
C PHE A 22 -18.24 -8.21 -7.09
N ALA A 23 -17.99 -8.50 -5.81
CA ALA A 23 -16.91 -7.87 -5.03
C ALA A 23 -15.49 -8.38 -5.37
N GLN A 24 -15.36 -9.47 -6.12
CA GLN A 24 -14.08 -10.16 -6.36
C GLN A 24 -13.93 -10.78 -7.76
N GLN A 25 -14.42 -10.11 -8.78
CA GLN A 25 -14.28 -10.64 -10.14
C GLN A 25 -12.85 -10.47 -10.69
N GLY A 26 -11.98 -9.73 -9.97
CA GLY A 26 -10.75 -9.21 -10.54
C GLY A 26 -11.04 -8.20 -11.65
N ALA A 27 -10.07 -8.04 -12.53
CA ALA A 27 -10.18 -7.39 -13.82
C ALA A 27 -11.15 -8.16 -14.76
N ALA A 28 -12.47 -7.99 -14.55
CA ALA A 28 -13.53 -8.64 -15.31
C ALA A 28 -13.48 -8.26 -16.80
N ASP A 29 -13.95 -9.17 -17.66
CA ASP A 29 -14.07 -8.97 -19.12
C ASP A 29 -12.76 -8.56 -19.84
N GLY A 30 -11.62 -8.78 -19.19
CA GLY A 30 -10.31 -8.39 -19.71
C GLY A 30 -10.01 -6.90 -19.58
N GLU A 31 -10.72 -6.18 -18.72
CA GLU A 31 -10.52 -4.76 -18.45
C GLU A 31 -9.93 -4.51 -17.06
N TRP A 32 -9.29 -3.35 -16.86
CA TRP A 32 -8.65 -2.97 -15.60
C TRP A 32 -9.28 -1.70 -15.04
N ARG A 33 -10.48 -1.81 -14.47
CA ARG A 33 -11.35 -0.64 -14.21
C ARG A 33 -11.00 0.16 -12.94
N SER A 34 -10.08 -0.32 -12.11
CA SER A 34 -9.64 0.37 -10.89
C SER A 34 -8.14 0.23 -10.68
N PHE A 35 -7.57 1.01 -9.75
CA PHE A 35 -6.12 1.02 -9.49
C PHE A 35 -5.52 -0.39 -9.30
N ALA A 36 -6.24 -1.26 -8.57
CA ALA A 36 -5.79 -2.61 -8.22
C ALA A 36 -6.61 -3.71 -8.91
N GLY A 37 -7.14 -3.43 -10.11
CA GLY A 37 -7.95 -4.37 -10.90
C GLY A 37 -9.42 -4.27 -10.55
N ASP A 38 -9.76 -4.42 -9.26
CA ASP A 38 -11.10 -4.20 -8.70
C ASP A 38 -11.10 -3.32 -7.43
N LEU A 39 -12.30 -2.92 -6.99
CA LEU A 39 -12.48 -2.16 -5.73
C LEU A 39 -12.07 -2.97 -4.49
N GLY A 40 -11.97 -4.30 -4.61
CA GLY A 40 -11.49 -5.21 -3.57
C GLY A 40 -9.97 -5.29 -3.46
N SER A 41 -9.23 -4.59 -4.33
CA SER A 41 -7.76 -4.59 -4.38
C SER A 41 -7.12 -5.96 -4.60
N THR A 42 -7.76 -6.84 -5.36
CA THR A 42 -7.24 -8.21 -5.60
C THR A 42 -5.99 -8.26 -6.47
N LYS A 43 -5.78 -7.27 -7.36
CA LYS A 43 -4.73 -7.26 -8.40
C LYS A 43 -4.71 -8.51 -9.28
N TYR A 44 -5.88 -9.11 -9.46
CA TYR A 44 -6.05 -10.33 -10.22
C TYR A 44 -6.75 -10.06 -11.56
N SER A 45 -6.36 -10.81 -12.59
CA SER A 45 -7.06 -10.89 -13.86
C SER A 45 -7.31 -12.35 -14.25
N PRO A 46 -8.52 -12.72 -14.71
CA PRO A 46 -8.81 -14.07 -15.18
C PRO A 46 -8.20 -14.40 -16.54
N LEU A 47 -7.51 -13.45 -17.19
CA LEU A 47 -6.89 -13.66 -18.49
C LEU A 47 -5.77 -14.72 -18.41
N ASP A 48 -5.77 -15.62 -19.39
CA ASP A 48 -4.89 -16.79 -19.45
C ASP A 48 -4.24 -16.99 -20.83
N GLN A 49 -4.29 -15.99 -21.73
CA GLN A 49 -3.61 -16.10 -23.03
C GLN A 49 -2.08 -16.13 -22.87
N ILE A 50 -1.54 -15.43 -21.87
CA ILE A 50 -0.13 -15.47 -21.51
C ILE A 50 0.04 -16.49 -20.38
N ASP A 51 0.84 -17.53 -20.62
CA ASP A 51 1.08 -18.63 -19.67
C ASP A 51 2.54 -19.10 -19.70
N ALA A 52 2.89 -20.08 -18.88
CA ALA A 52 4.26 -20.60 -18.78
C ALA A 52 4.78 -21.23 -20.09
N ASP A 53 3.90 -21.74 -20.96
CA ASP A 53 4.26 -22.40 -22.21
C ASP A 53 4.63 -21.38 -23.30
N ASN A 54 3.98 -20.22 -23.29
CA ASN A 54 4.10 -19.23 -24.37
C ASN A 54 4.80 -17.92 -23.97
N ILE A 55 4.96 -17.62 -22.67
CA ILE A 55 5.50 -16.34 -22.17
C ILE A 55 6.88 -15.97 -22.74
N ARG A 56 7.68 -16.98 -23.11
CA ARG A 56 9.00 -16.77 -23.74
C ARG A 56 8.94 -16.05 -25.09
N SER A 57 7.76 -15.93 -25.68
CA SER A 57 7.50 -15.25 -26.96
C SER A 57 6.95 -13.83 -26.78
N LEU A 58 6.82 -13.32 -25.55
CA LEU A 58 6.42 -11.93 -25.32
C LEU A 58 7.39 -10.96 -26.00
N GLN A 59 6.81 -9.96 -26.64
CA GLN A 59 7.53 -8.85 -27.26
C GLN A 59 6.87 -7.52 -26.90
N ILE A 60 7.65 -6.44 -26.96
CA ILE A 60 7.14 -5.09 -26.75
C ILE A 60 6.30 -4.71 -27.97
N ALA A 61 4.99 -4.54 -27.77
CA ALA A 61 4.04 -4.11 -28.78
C ALA A 61 4.12 -2.60 -29.02
N TRP A 62 4.22 -1.82 -27.94
CA TRP A 62 4.37 -0.37 -28.01
C TRP A 62 5.01 0.18 -26.72
N ARG A 63 5.46 1.44 -26.79
CA ARG A 63 6.03 2.20 -25.68
C ARG A 63 5.43 3.60 -25.68
N ARG A 64 5.21 4.18 -24.50
CA ARG A 64 4.81 5.60 -24.38
C ARG A 64 5.51 6.27 -23.21
N PRO A 65 5.92 7.55 -23.33
CA PRO A 65 6.46 8.29 -22.21
C PRO A 65 5.38 8.53 -21.15
N ILE A 66 5.78 8.68 -19.87
CA ILE A 66 4.85 9.00 -18.77
C ILE A 66 4.45 10.49 -18.73
N VAL A 67 5.01 11.32 -19.61
CA VAL A 67 4.67 12.74 -19.77
C VAL A 67 5.19 13.22 -21.13
N ASP A 68 4.40 14.07 -21.80
CA ASP A 68 4.86 14.73 -23.03
C ASP A 68 5.99 15.73 -22.72
N ILE A 69 7.12 15.58 -23.41
CA ILE A 69 8.26 16.48 -23.26
C ILE A 69 7.95 17.89 -23.79
N GLY A 70 6.97 18.03 -24.68
CA GLY A 70 6.48 19.29 -25.21
C GLY A 70 5.99 20.25 -24.12
N TYR A 71 5.61 19.77 -22.94
CA TYR A 71 5.30 20.65 -21.80
C TYR A 71 6.49 21.51 -21.36
N ARG A 72 7.73 21.12 -21.67
CA ARG A 72 8.92 21.95 -21.43
C ARG A 72 9.03 23.14 -22.39
N GLU A 73 8.33 23.12 -23.52
CA GLU A 73 8.21 24.29 -24.39
C GLU A 73 7.32 25.36 -23.75
N MET A 74 6.33 24.94 -22.95
CA MET A 74 5.44 25.84 -22.20
C MET A 74 6.06 26.34 -20.87
N ASP A 75 6.72 25.46 -20.10
CA ASP A 75 7.53 25.85 -18.93
C ASP A 75 8.92 25.17 -18.99
N PRO A 76 9.97 25.89 -19.42
CA PRO A 76 11.34 25.35 -19.48
C PRO A 76 11.91 24.93 -18.12
N ASN A 77 11.32 25.39 -17.01
CA ASN A 77 11.73 25.04 -15.65
C ASN A 77 10.90 23.90 -15.05
N LEU A 78 10.02 23.27 -15.84
CA LEU A 78 9.16 22.18 -15.39
C LEU A 78 9.99 21.01 -14.85
N ARG A 79 9.77 20.68 -13.59
CA ARG A 79 10.37 19.53 -12.90
C ARG A 79 9.30 18.49 -12.62
N TYR A 80 9.64 17.24 -12.87
CA TYR A 80 8.80 16.08 -12.56
C TYR A 80 9.69 14.87 -12.26
N SER A 81 9.08 13.85 -11.67
CA SER A 81 9.72 12.55 -11.44
C SER A 81 9.67 11.71 -12.71
N ASN A 82 10.78 11.06 -13.07
CA ASN A 82 10.79 9.99 -14.08
C ASN A 82 10.21 8.67 -13.55
N VAL A 83 10.01 8.56 -12.24
CA VAL A 83 9.37 7.40 -11.62
C VAL A 83 7.88 7.66 -11.51
N SER A 84 7.09 6.76 -12.09
CA SER A 84 5.65 6.71 -11.92
C SER A 84 5.25 5.66 -10.88
N SER A 85 4.22 5.96 -10.11
CA SER A 85 3.51 4.99 -9.27
C SER A 85 2.10 4.72 -9.79
N ALA A 86 1.78 5.24 -10.98
CA ALA A 86 0.44 5.19 -11.53
C ALA A 86 0.13 3.85 -12.19
N ALA A 87 -1.03 3.28 -11.88
CA ALA A 87 -1.63 2.18 -12.62
C ALA A 87 -2.69 2.75 -13.59
N PRO A 88 -2.55 2.55 -14.91
CA PRO A 88 -3.59 2.95 -15.86
C PRO A 88 -4.90 2.19 -15.62
N LEU A 89 -6.03 2.89 -15.69
CA LEU A 89 -7.32 2.24 -15.86
C LEU A 89 -7.51 1.86 -17.32
N ILE A 90 -8.14 0.74 -17.61
CA ILE A 90 -8.51 0.30 -18.96
C ILE A 90 -10.01 0.07 -18.99
N VAL A 91 -10.74 0.86 -19.79
CA VAL A 91 -12.20 0.81 -19.93
C VAL A 91 -12.55 1.01 -21.40
N ASP A 92 -13.32 0.09 -21.98
CA ASP A 92 -13.82 0.13 -23.37
C ASP A 92 -12.71 0.38 -24.41
N GLY A 93 -11.55 -0.24 -24.21
CA GLY A 93 -10.37 -0.08 -25.07
C GLY A 93 -9.64 1.26 -24.94
N VAL A 94 -9.93 2.03 -23.90
CA VAL A 94 -9.27 3.31 -23.58
C VAL A 94 -8.53 3.21 -22.26
N GLY A 95 -7.29 3.69 -22.25
CA GLY A 95 -6.46 3.76 -21.07
C GLY A 95 -6.48 5.14 -20.45
N TYR A 96 -6.66 5.25 -19.13
CA TYR A 96 -6.65 6.53 -18.40
C TYR A 96 -5.58 6.52 -17.31
N VAL A 97 -4.71 7.52 -17.29
CA VAL A 97 -3.60 7.57 -16.32
C VAL A 97 -3.18 9.01 -16.01
N PRO A 98 -2.86 9.36 -14.75
CA PRO A 98 -2.20 10.62 -14.47
C PRO A 98 -0.75 10.56 -14.97
N ASN A 99 -0.34 11.58 -15.72
CA ASN A 99 1.02 11.73 -16.21
C ASN A 99 1.97 12.24 -15.09
N ALA A 100 3.27 12.36 -15.38
CA ALA A 100 4.28 12.71 -14.37
C ALA A 100 4.06 14.08 -13.68
N ILE A 101 3.31 14.99 -14.30
CA ILE A 101 2.95 16.30 -13.76
C ILE A 101 1.50 16.36 -13.20
N GLY A 102 0.81 15.22 -13.19
CA GLY A 102 -0.50 15.04 -12.58
C GLY A 102 -1.69 15.35 -13.48
N LEU A 103 -1.49 15.72 -14.76
CA LEU A 103 -2.60 15.84 -15.71
C LEU A 103 -3.05 14.45 -16.15
N VAL A 104 -4.36 14.25 -16.32
CA VAL A 104 -4.89 12.97 -16.81
C VAL A 104 -4.68 12.85 -18.32
N GLU A 105 -4.22 11.71 -18.78
CA GLU A 105 -4.11 11.35 -20.19
C GLU A 105 -5.01 10.16 -20.49
N ALA A 106 -5.74 10.24 -21.61
CA ALA A 106 -6.38 9.09 -22.22
C ALA A 106 -5.55 8.60 -23.42
N PHE A 107 -5.41 7.29 -23.58
CA PHE A 107 -4.67 6.69 -24.69
C PHE A 107 -5.38 5.47 -25.25
N ASP A 108 -5.15 5.20 -26.53
CA ASP A 108 -5.60 3.97 -27.18
C ASP A 108 -4.74 2.80 -26.70
N VAL A 109 -5.37 1.78 -26.12
CA VAL A 109 -4.63 0.70 -25.46
C VAL A 109 -4.00 -0.29 -26.43
N ALA A 110 -4.44 -0.33 -27.70
CA ALA A 110 -3.82 -1.19 -28.71
C ALA A 110 -2.51 -0.60 -29.24
N THR A 111 -2.40 0.74 -29.24
CA THR A 111 -1.29 1.46 -29.90
C THR A 111 -0.43 2.31 -28.97
N GLY A 112 -0.91 2.61 -27.76
CA GLY A 112 -0.25 3.53 -26.81
C GLY A 112 -0.40 5.01 -27.17
N GLN A 113 -1.11 5.35 -28.25
CA GLN A 113 -1.26 6.72 -28.73
C GLN A 113 -2.22 7.53 -27.85
N THR A 114 -1.81 8.74 -27.45
CA THR A 114 -2.65 9.67 -26.71
C THR A 114 -3.88 10.05 -27.53
N ARG A 115 -5.06 9.94 -26.92
CA ARG A 115 -6.35 10.41 -27.47
C ARG A 115 -6.62 11.84 -27.06
N TRP A 116 -6.45 12.14 -25.78
CA TRP A 116 -6.54 13.48 -25.22
C TRP A 116 -5.69 13.59 -23.96
N THR A 117 -5.34 14.81 -23.60
CA THR A 117 -4.74 15.14 -22.32
C THR A 117 -5.57 16.23 -21.66
N GLN A 118 -5.80 16.10 -20.34
CA GLN A 118 -6.49 17.09 -19.52
C GLN A 118 -5.86 18.47 -19.76
N PRO A 119 -6.66 19.47 -20.16
CA PRO A 119 -6.16 20.84 -20.25
C PRO A 119 -5.72 21.35 -18.87
N PRO A 120 -4.56 22.00 -18.74
CA PRO A 120 -4.16 22.63 -17.48
C PRO A 120 -5.13 23.77 -17.15
N PHE A 121 -5.68 23.76 -15.95
CA PHE A 121 -6.80 24.64 -15.56
C PHE A 121 -6.42 26.12 -15.67
N GLY A 122 -5.21 26.48 -15.21
CA GLY A 122 -4.66 27.83 -15.23
C GLY A 122 -3.66 28.09 -16.35
N GLY A 123 -3.59 27.25 -17.38
CA GLY A 123 -2.54 27.33 -18.40
C GLY A 123 -1.15 26.92 -17.88
N ALA A 124 -0.09 27.55 -18.39
CA ALA A 124 1.29 27.11 -18.13
C ALA A 124 1.69 27.10 -16.64
N GLU A 125 1.16 28.02 -15.83
CA GLU A 125 1.43 28.08 -14.39
C GLU A 125 0.90 26.84 -13.65
N ASP A 126 -0.17 26.25 -14.17
CA ASP A 126 -0.79 25.05 -13.61
C ASP A 126 -0.10 23.76 -14.09
N LEU A 127 0.92 23.80 -14.96
CA LEU A 127 1.68 22.60 -15.34
C LEU A 127 2.48 22.01 -14.18
N ARG A 128 2.83 22.83 -13.18
CA ARG A 128 3.61 22.37 -12.02
C ARG A 128 2.73 21.51 -11.13
N GLY A 129 3.02 20.22 -11.10
CA GLY A 129 2.32 19.25 -10.29
C GLY A 129 3.11 17.96 -10.17
N ALA A 130 2.47 16.95 -9.60
CA ALA A 130 3.04 15.61 -9.49
C ALA A 130 1.95 14.59 -9.84
N GLY A 131 2.35 13.52 -10.53
CA GLY A 131 1.50 12.36 -10.75
C GLY A 131 1.06 11.71 -9.44
N THR A 132 -0.19 11.28 -9.40
CA THR A 132 -0.74 10.44 -8.32
C THR A 132 -0.67 8.95 -8.71
N ARG A 133 -1.13 8.05 -7.83
CA ARG A 133 -1.19 6.60 -8.11
C ARG A 133 -2.24 6.21 -9.15
N GLY A 134 -3.18 7.08 -9.49
CA GLY A 134 -4.22 6.75 -10.47
C GLY A 134 -5.37 7.73 -10.47
N VAL A 135 -6.35 7.40 -11.30
CA VAL A 135 -7.67 8.03 -11.37
C VAL A 135 -8.74 6.99 -11.00
N ALA A 136 -10.00 7.41 -10.86
CA ALA A 136 -11.14 6.51 -10.80
C ALA A 136 -12.05 6.72 -12.01
N TYR A 137 -12.75 5.66 -12.41
CA TYR A 137 -13.81 5.70 -13.41
C TYR A 137 -15.16 5.48 -12.72
N TRP A 138 -16.15 6.27 -13.08
CA TRP A 138 -17.53 6.13 -12.59
C TRP A 138 -18.50 6.16 -13.77
N THR A 139 -19.56 5.37 -13.70
CA THR A 139 -20.69 5.42 -14.64
C THR A 139 -21.98 4.93 -13.99
N ASP A 140 -23.12 5.48 -14.40
CA ASP A 140 -24.46 4.95 -14.13
C ASP A 140 -25.11 4.30 -15.37
N GLY A 141 -24.32 4.10 -16.44
CA GLY A 141 -24.77 3.61 -17.74
C GLY A 141 -25.34 4.69 -18.67
N ALA A 142 -25.63 5.88 -18.17
CA ALA A 142 -26.05 7.04 -18.98
C ALA A 142 -24.94 8.09 -19.09
N GLU A 143 -24.25 8.37 -17.99
CA GLU A 143 -23.07 9.23 -17.91
C GLU A 143 -21.85 8.45 -17.45
N ALA A 144 -20.67 8.97 -17.77
CA ALA A 144 -19.41 8.45 -17.25
C ALA A 144 -18.45 9.61 -16.93
N ARG A 145 -17.59 9.40 -15.92
CA ARG A 145 -16.66 10.41 -15.40
C ARG A 145 -15.32 9.79 -15.04
N ILE A 146 -14.24 10.49 -15.36
CA ILE A 146 -12.92 10.24 -14.78
C ILE A 146 -12.74 11.17 -13.59
N ILE A 147 -12.52 10.61 -12.41
CA ILE A 147 -12.30 11.35 -11.17
C ILE A 147 -10.81 11.37 -10.86
N ALA A 148 -10.25 12.57 -10.69
CA ALA A 148 -8.82 12.77 -10.51
C ALA A 148 -8.54 13.78 -9.42
N GLN A 149 -7.60 13.44 -8.52
CA GLN A 149 -7.03 14.41 -7.59
C GLN A 149 -5.70 14.92 -8.16
N ARG A 150 -5.51 16.23 -8.15
CA ARG A 150 -4.26 16.89 -8.56
C ARG A 150 -3.99 18.08 -7.66
N GLY A 151 -2.87 18.04 -6.94
CA GLY A 151 -2.52 19.07 -5.95
C GLY A 151 -3.60 19.18 -4.87
N GLU A 152 -4.16 20.38 -4.68
CA GLU A 152 -5.23 20.62 -3.70
C GLU A 152 -6.63 20.53 -4.32
N TYR A 153 -6.78 19.96 -5.52
CA TYR A 153 -8.05 19.95 -6.24
C TYR A 153 -8.50 18.54 -6.63
N LEU A 154 -9.81 18.34 -6.58
CA LEU A 154 -10.52 17.21 -7.17
C LEU A 154 -11.19 17.68 -8.46
N TYR A 155 -11.08 16.87 -9.51
CA TYR A 155 -11.63 17.12 -10.84
C TYR A 155 -12.54 15.95 -11.26
N ALA A 156 -13.57 16.28 -12.02
CA ALA A 156 -14.34 15.33 -12.82
C ALA A 156 -14.15 15.68 -14.30
N LEU A 157 -13.73 14.69 -15.11
CA LEU A 157 -13.43 14.86 -16.53
C LEU A 157 -14.29 13.95 -17.39
N HIS A 158 -14.68 14.44 -18.56
CA HIS A 158 -15.39 13.66 -19.57
C HIS A 158 -14.46 12.57 -20.16
N PRO A 159 -14.83 11.27 -20.13
CA PRO A 159 -13.95 10.19 -20.57
C PRO A 159 -13.51 10.26 -22.03
N ASP A 160 -14.31 10.86 -22.92
CA ASP A 160 -13.98 10.93 -24.35
C ASP A 160 -13.15 12.15 -24.75
N THR A 161 -13.19 13.23 -23.97
CA THR A 161 -12.63 14.54 -24.38
C THR A 161 -11.62 15.10 -23.40
N GLY A 162 -11.64 14.66 -22.13
CA GLY A 162 -10.84 15.23 -21.06
C GLY A 162 -11.32 16.61 -20.58
N GLU A 163 -12.46 17.09 -21.10
CA GLU A 163 -13.06 18.35 -20.67
C GLU A 163 -13.60 18.22 -19.24
N ILE A 164 -13.48 19.32 -18.49
CA ILE A 164 -13.92 19.38 -17.10
C ILE A 164 -15.43 19.61 -17.07
N PHE A 165 -16.14 18.87 -16.21
CA PHE A 165 -17.57 19.14 -15.95
C PHE A 165 -17.70 20.48 -15.20
N ALA A 166 -18.19 21.52 -15.87
CA ALA A 166 -18.21 22.89 -15.33
C ALA A 166 -19.07 23.06 -14.07
N ASP A 167 -20.04 22.17 -13.87
CA ASP A 167 -20.94 22.10 -12.72
C ASP A 167 -20.39 21.27 -11.55
N PHE A 168 -19.19 20.71 -11.68
CA PHE A 168 -18.51 20.01 -10.60
C PHE A 168 -17.77 21.00 -9.69
N GLY A 169 -18.13 21.05 -8.41
CA GLY A 169 -17.56 21.97 -7.43
C GLY A 169 -17.69 23.43 -7.85
N GLU A 170 -16.60 24.18 -7.76
CA GLU A 170 -16.54 25.57 -8.21
C GLU A 170 -15.74 25.66 -9.52
N SER A 171 -16.42 26.05 -10.61
CA SER A 171 -15.82 26.17 -11.95
C SER A 171 -15.15 24.87 -12.43
N GLY A 172 -15.69 23.71 -12.08
CA GLY A 172 -15.22 22.40 -12.52
C GLY A 172 -14.23 21.70 -11.58
N ARG A 173 -13.95 22.22 -10.39
CA ARG A 173 -13.09 21.56 -9.40
C ARG A 173 -13.48 21.87 -7.96
N VAL A 174 -13.14 20.96 -7.06
CA VAL A 174 -13.32 21.15 -5.61
C VAL A 174 -11.97 21.44 -4.96
N HIS A 175 -11.86 22.52 -4.19
CA HIS A 175 -10.68 22.78 -3.37
C HIS A 175 -10.71 21.89 -2.13
N LEU A 176 -9.76 20.96 -2.02
CA LEU A 176 -9.68 19.94 -0.99
C LEU A 176 -9.20 20.48 0.36
N THR A 177 -9.17 21.80 0.57
CA THR A 177 -9.04 22.38 1.92
C THR A 177 -10.37 22.87 2.48
N ILE A 178 -11.48 22.69 1.74
CA ILE A 178 -12.82 22.97 2.25
C ILE A 178 -13.07 22.21 3.56
N GLY A 179 -13.51 22.94 4.58
CA GLY A 179 -13.78 22.42 5.92
C GLY A 179 -12.54 22.07 6.76
N LEU A 180 -11.31 22.25 6.25
CA LEU A 180 -10.09 22.06 7.04
C LEU A 180 -9.76 23.30 7.87
N ALA A 181 -8.94 23.12 8.91
CA ALA A 181 -8.45 24.22 9.75
C ALA A 181 -7.67 25.28 8.94
N GLU A 182 -7.64 26.52 9.44
CA GLU A 182 -6.91 27.61 8.79
C GLU A 182 -5.42 27.26 8.59
N GLY A 183 -4.90 27.51 7.40
CA GLY A 183 -3.52 27.17 7.03
C GLY A 183 -3.28 25.69 6.71
N ALA A 184 -4.30 24.83 6.79
CA ALA A 184 -4.19 23.45 6.34
C ALA A 184 -3.85 23.37 4.85
N ARG A 185 -2.99 22.42 4.52
CA ARG A 185 -2.68 22.05 3.14
C ARG A 185 -3.20 20.67 2.86
N TYR A 186 -3.66 20.44 1.64
CA TYR A 186 -4.05 19.12 1.21
C TYR A 186 -2.96 18.50 0.32
N ARG A 187 -2.61 17.26 0.64
CA ARG A 187 -1.71 16.46 -0.19
C ARG A 187 -2.18 15.03 -0.10
N TRP A 188 -2.24 14.36 -1.22
CA TRP A 188 -2.39 12.91 -1.26
C TRP A 188 -1.74 12.41 -2.54
N GLY A 189 -1.12 11.23 -2.48
CA GLY A 189 -0.56 10.56 -3.65
C GLY A 189 -1.38 9.34 -4.07
N GLY A 190 -2.54 9.09 -3.46
CA GLY A 190 -3.38 7.93 -3.74
C GLY A 190 -4.17 8.05 -5.05
N ALA A 191 -5.05 7.10 -5.28
CA ALA A 191 -6.06 7.17 -6.34
C ALA A 191 -7.43 7.34 -5.68
N PRO A 192 -8.30 8.26 -6.15
CA PRO A 192 -9.67 8.35 -5.66
C PRO A 192 -10.35 6.97 -5.70
N THR A 193 -11.18 6.67 -4.70
CA THR A 193 -12.02 5.46 -4.71
C THR A 193 -13.45 5.90 -4.91
N VAL A 194 -14.13 5.33 -5.92
CA VAL A 194 -15.54 5.59 -6.15
C VAL A 194 -16.31 4.33 -5.81
N VAL A 195 -17.30 4.47 -4.94
CA VAL A 195 -18.25 3.42 -4.58
C VAL A 195 -19.64 4.01 -4.74
N ARG A 196 -20.47 3.40 -5.59
CA ARG A 196 -21.75 3.99 -6.01
C ARG A 196 -21.52 5.42 -6.52
N ASP A 197 -22.17 6.42 -5.92
CA ASP A 197 -22.09 7.83 -6.32
C ASP A 197 -21.16 8.66 -5.41
N VAL A 198 -20.29 8.01 -4.64
CA VAL A 198 -19.46 8.66 -3.62
C VAL A 198 -17.97 8.49 -3.92
N VAL A 199 -17.27 9.62 -3.99
CA VAL A 199 -15.81 9.71 -4.14
C VAL A 199 -15.17 9.82 -2.75
N VAL A 200 -14.38 8.83 -2.34
CA VAL A 200 -13.65 8.83 -1.06
C VAL A 200 -12.18 9.18 -1.29
N LEU A 201 -11.66 10.09 -0.47
CA LEU A 201 -10.30 10.59 -0.55
C LEU A 201 -9.55 10.48 0.79
N GLY A 202 -8.28 10.09 0.70
CA GLY A 202 -7.36 10.03 1.84
C GLY A 202 -6.53 11.29 2.00
N GLN A 203 -5.43 11.23 2.76
CA GLN A 203 -4.49 12.33 2.89
C GLN A 203 -3.08 11.80 3.19
N SER A 204 -2.05 12.52 2.79
CA SER A 204 -0.66 12.26 3.18
C SER A 204 -0.13 13.44 3.97
N MET A 205 0.41 13.18 5.14
CA MET A 205 0.90 14.19 6.09
C MET A 205 2.37 13.92 6.44
N SER A 206 3.04 14.87 7.08
CA SER A 206 4.47 14.77 7.38
C SER A 206 4.72 14.05 8.71
N ASP A 207 5.41 12.92 8.73
CA ASP A 207 5.79 12.19 9.96
C ASP A 207 6.90 12.87 10.78
N THR A 208 7.09 14.18 10.61
CA THR A 208 8.05 15.01 11.35
C THR A 208 7.31 16.16 11.98
N PHE A 209 7.42 16.25 13.30
CA PHE A 209 6.60 17.12 14.14
C PHE A 209 7.49 18.07 14.93
N GLN A 210 7.08 19.33 14.99
CA GLN A 210 7.72 20.33 15.84
C GLN A 210 6.99 20.51 17.17
N THR A 211 5.70 20.16 17.24
CA THR A 211 4.86 20.38 18.41
C THR A 211 3.92 19.19 18.64
N LYS A 212 3.34 19.09 19.83
CA LYS A 212 2.30 18.09 20.14
C LYS A 212 1.00 18.36 19.39
N GLU A 213 0.73 19.62 19.04
CA GLU A 213 -0.41 20.04 18.23
C GLU A 213 -0.21 19.64 16.76
N ALA A 214 -1.23 19.02 16.15
CA ALA A 214 -1.23 18.68 14.74
C ALA A 214 -2.63 18.75 14.12
N ILE A 215 -2.69 18.98 12.80
CA ILE A 215 -3.94 18.93 12.03
C ILE A 215 -4.34 17.45 11.86
N ARG A 216 -5.65 17.16 11.88
CA ARG A 216 -6.20 15.81 11.66
C ARG A 216 -6.13 15.40 10.18
N GLY A 217 -5.96 14.12 9.94
CA GLY A 217 -5.99 13.49 8.62
C GLY A 217 -7.35 12.87 8.30
N ASP A 218 -8.43 13.61 8.54
CA ASP A 218 -9.80 13.10 8.40
C ASP A 218 -10.07 12.60 6.97
N VAL A 219 -10.81 11.49 6.86
CA VAL A 219 -11.25 10.97 5.56
C VAL A 219 -12.50 11.72 5.13
N ARG A 220 -12.57 12.08 3.85
CA ARG A 220 -13.67 12.89 3.32
C ARG A 220 -14.23 12.27 2.06
N ALA A 221 -15.52 12.46 1.87
CA ALA A 221 -16.21 11.97 0.71
C ALA A 221 -17.07 13.01 0.02
N PHE A 222 -17.13 12.91 -1.30
CA PHE A 222 -17.75 13.90 -2.17
C PHE A 222 -18.73 13.22 -3.12
N ASP A 223 -19.75 13.97 -3.53
CA ASP A 223 -20.66 13.56 -4.58
C ASP A 223 -19.90 13.44 -5.91
N VAL A 224 -20.05 12.33 -6.62
CA VAL A 224 -19.34 12.10 -7.89
C VAL A 224 -19.78 13.02 -9.03
N ARG A 225 -21.00 13.55 -8.99
CA ARG A 225 -21.59 14.42 -10.01
C ARG A 225 -21.40 15.89 -9.70
N THR A 226 -21.63 16.30 -8.45
CA THR A 226 -21.60 17.72 -8.05
C THR A 226 -20.31 18.13 -7.37
N GLY A 227 -19.54 17.19 -6.80
CA GLY A 227 -18.37 17.51 -5.99
C GLY A 227 -18.70 18.05 -4.59
N ASP A 228 -19.97 18.03 -4.18
CA ASP A 228 -20.37 18.47 -2.84
C ASP A 228 -19.82 17.52 -1.77
N LEU A 229 -19.35 18.08 -0.65
CA LEU A 229 -18.92 17.31 0.51
C LEU A 229 -20.13 16.55 1.09
N ARG A 230 -20.10 15.21 1.06
CA ARG A 230 -21.15 14.34 1.57
C ARG A 230 -20.95 14.05 3.07
N TRP A 231 -19.75 13.66 3.46
CA TRP A 231 -19.42 13.33 4.85
C TRP A 231 -17.92 13.47 5.14
N VAL A 232 -17.61 13.56 6.43
CA VAL A 232 -16.26 13.58 7.00
C VAL A 232 -16.21 12.53 8.10
N PHE A 233 -15.24 11.63 8.03
CA PHE A 233 -14.93 10.71 9.12
C PHE A 233 -13.75 11.25 9.92
N HIS A 234 -13.97 11.57 11.19
CA HIS A 234 -12.93 12.04 12.10
C HIS A 234 -12.03 10.87 12.54
N THR A 235 -10.78 10.84 12.06
CA THR A 235 -9.84 9.77 12.43
C THR A 235 -9.26 9.94 13.82
N VAL A 236 -9.24 11.19 14.31
CA VAL A 236 -9.12 11.54 15.73
C VAL A 236 -10.49 11.99 16.24
N PRO A 237 -11.12 11.24 17.17
CA PRO A 237 -12.50 11.46 17.58
C PRO A 237 -12.68 12.80 18.29
N GLN A 238 -13.88 13.38 18.16
CA GLN A 238 -14.26 14.67 18.72
C GLN A 238 -15.17 14.54 19.93
N ALA A 239 -15.40 15.65 20.63
CA ALA A 239 -16.29 15.69 21.80
C ALA A 239 -17.63 14.96 21.53
N GLY A 240 -17.92 13.93 22.33
CA GLY A 240 -19.14 13.13 22.20
C GLY A 240 -19.07 11.98 21.19
N GLU A 241 -18.01 11.86 20.41
CA GLU A 241 -17.78 10.74 19.50
C GLU A 241 -17.13 9.55 20.22
N TYR A 242 -17.39 8.36 19.67
CA TYR A 242 -16.81 7.11 20.13
C TYR A 242 -15.27 7.15 20.01
N GLY A 243 -14.58 6.71 21.07
CA GLY A 243 -13.13 6.57 21.11
C GLY A 243 -12.41 7.73 21.80
N THR A 244 -13.08 8.82 22.15
CA THR A 244 -12.48 9.94 22.92
C THR A 244 -11.93 9.49 24.28
N ASP A 245 -12.54 8.49 24.90
CA ASP A 245 -12.10 7.86 26.15
C ASP A 245 -10.76 7.11 26.04
N SER A 246 -10.34 6.76 24.82
CA SER A 246 -9.03 6.16 24.55
C SER A 246 -7.88 7.16 24.51
N TRP A 247 -8.15 8.45 24.71
CA TRP A 247 -7.16 9.53 24.71
C TRP A 247 -7.10 10.17 26.10
N ALA A 248 -6.05 9.87 26.84
CA ALA A 248 -5.82 10.44 28.17
C ALA A 248 -5.67 11.96 28.11
N ASP A 249 -6.09 12.63 29.19
CA ASP A 249 -5.97 14.07 29.39
C ASP A 249 -6.54 14.92 28.23
N ASP A 250 -7.63 14.42 27.61
CA ASP A 250 -8.26 15.02 26.43
C ASP A 250 -7.28 15.31 25.28
N SER A 251 -6.25 14.46 25.15
CA SER A 251 -5.20 14.64 24.13
C SER A 251 -5.70 14.60 22.69
N TRP A 252 -6.92 14.08 22.46
CA TRP A 252 -7.65 14.16 21.19
C TRP A 252 -7.93 15.61 20.73
N GLN A 253 -7.94 16.59 21.63
CA GLN A 253 -8.21 18.00 21.30
C GLN A 253 -7.08 18.70 20.53
N TYR A 254 -5.84 18.23 20.71
CA TYR A 254 -4.65 18.83 20.09
C TYR A 254 -3.87 17.85 19.23
N SER A 255 -4.00 16.55 19.46
CA SER A 255 -3.37 15.54 18.60
C SER A 255 -4.05 15.51 17.23
N GLY A 256 -3.27 15.20 16.20
CA GLY A 256 -3.75 15.09 14.82
C GLY A 256 -3.16 13.89 14.12
N HIS A 257 -3.01 14.02 12.79
CA HIS A 257 -2.63 12.93 11.89
C HIS A 257 -3.68 11.82 11.83
N ALA A 258 -3.28 10.56 12.02
CA ALA A 258 -4.07 9.39 11.66
C ALA A 258 -4.69 9.50 10.25
N PRO A 259 -3.94 9.90 9.20
CA PRO A 259 -4.49 9.94 7.85
C PRO A 259 -4.70 8.53 7.26
N VAL A 260 -5.39 8.47 6.13
CA VAL A 260 -5.31 7.33 5.20
C VAL A 260 -4.43 7.74 4.03
N TRP A 261 -3.12 7.48 4.12
CA TRP A 261 -2.16 7.88 3.07
C TRP A 261 -2.01 6.85 1.95
N SER A 262 -2.40 5.61 2.22
CA SER A 262 -2.33 4.48 1.32
C SER A 262 -3.47 4.56 0.31
N LEU A 263 -4.44 3.64 0.38
CA LEU A 263 -5.59 3.49 -0.51
C LEU A 263 -6.74 2.83 0.25
N PHE A 264 -7.95 2.92 -0.32
CA PHE A 264 -9.15 2.26 0.21
C PHE A 264 -9.46 0.99 -0.56
N SER A 265 -10.26 0.13 0.03
CA SER A 265 -11.04 -0.87 -0.70
C SER A 265 -12.53 -0.63 -0.42
N ALA A 266 -13.39 -1.10 -1.32
CA ALA A 266 -14.82 -0.96 -1.18
C ALA A 266 -15.57 -2.22 -1.63
N ASP A 267 -16.70 -2.49 -0.99
CA ASP A 267 -17.65 -3.53 -1.38
C ASP A 267 -18.97 -2.85 -1.77
N GLU A 268 -19.32 -2.88 -3.06
CA GLU A 268 -20.54 -2.23 -3.56
C GLU A 268 -21.83 -2.91 -3.09
N GLU A 269 -21.78 -4.24 -2.90
CA GLU A 269 -22.92 -5.05 -2.46
C GLU A 269 -23.28 -4.70 -1.01
N LEU A 270 -22.26 -4.58 -0.15
CA LEU A 270 -22.44 -4.16 1.24
C LEU A 270 -22.62 -2.64 1.38
N GLY A 271 -22.15 -1.85 0.41
CA GLY A 271 -22.10 -0.40 0.52
C GLY A 271 -21.08 0.08 1.53
N MET A 272 -19.94 -0.60 1.62
CA MET A 272 -18.94 -0.35 2.65
C MET A 272 -17.62 0.10 2.06
N VAL A 273 -16.94 0.99 2.78
CA VAL A 273 -15.57 1.42 2.51
C VAL A 273 -14.68 1.01 3.68
N TYR A 274 -13.52 0.45 3.36
CA TYR A 274 -12.54 -0.01 4.33
C TYR A 274 -11.32 0.92 4.32
N MET A 275 -11.02 1.50 5.48
CA MET A 275 -10.08 2.59 5.66
C MET A 275 -8.92 2.14 6.57
N PRO A 276 -7.71 1.94 6.03
CA PRO A 276 -6.51 1.70 6.81
C PRO A 276 -5.98 3.01 7.42
N VAL A 277 -6.46 3.34 8.62
CA VAL A 277 -6.11 4.56 9.35
C VAL A 277 -4.73 4.42 9.99
N THR A 278 -3.88 5.42 9.78
CA THR A 278 -2.47 5.35 10.20
C THR A 278 -2.19 5.96 11.57
N SER A 279 -0.92 6.09 11.94
CA SER A 279 -0.53 6.56 13.28
C SER A 279 -0.88 8.05 13.54
N PRO A 280 -1.25 8.42 14.79
CA PRO A 280 -1.39 9.80 15.20
C PRO A 280 -0.03 10.43 15.55
N THR A 281 0.01 11.76 15.65
CA THR A 281 1.21 12.50 16.03
C THR A 281 1.62 12.24 17.48
N SER A 282 2.85 11.86 17.82
CA SER A 282 4.05 11.58 17.00
C SER A 282 4.26 10.06 16.90
N ASP A 283 4.82 9.56 15.79
CA ASP A 283 4.88 8.12 15.47
C ASP A 283 5.98 7.32 16.21
N MET A 284 6.82 7.98 17.03
CA MET A 284 7.92 7.35 17.81
C MET A 284 7.95 7.77 19.29
N TYR A 285 7.08 8.69 19.70
CA TYR A 285 6.90 9.14 21.09
C TYR A 285 5.44 9.60 21.28
N GLY A 286 4.78 9.07 22.30
CA GLY A 286 3.38 9.23 22.62
C GLY A 286 3.13 9.76 24.03
N GLY A 287 4.15 10.17 24.78
CA GLY A 287 3.97 10.62 26.17
C GLY A 287 3.06 11.85 26.36
N HIS A 288 2.78 12.63 25.31
CA HIS A 288 1.76 13.69 25.32
C HIS A 288 0.34 13.20 25.01
N ARG A 289 0.17 11.97 24.53
CA ARG A 289 -1.11 11.39 24.10
C ARG A 289 -1.31 9.98 24.67
N GLY A 290 -1.34 9.86 25.98
CA GLY A 290 -1.54 8.56 26.64
C GLY A 290 -2.85 7.86 26.21
N GLY A 291 -2.88 6.54 26.33
CA GLY A 291 -4.02 5.70 25.93
C GLY A 291 -3.88 5.09 24.54
N ASP A 292 -4.87 4.31 24.11
CA ASP A 292 -4.81 3.55 22.87
C ASP A 292 -4.91 4.43 21.61
N ASN A 293 -5.45 5.64 21.74
CA ASN A 293 -5.52 6.66 20.69
C ASN A 293 -6.34 6.25 19.45
N LEU A 294 -7.56 5.74 19.64
CA LEU A 294 -8.45 5.40 18.53
C LEU A 294 -8.78 6.64 17.68
N TYR A 295 -8.85 6.55 16.35
CA TYR A 295 -8.77 5.35 15.51
C TYR A 295 -7.37 5.12 14.91
N GLY A 296 -6.31 5.61 15.54
CA GLY A 296 -4.94 5.43 15.07
C GLY A 296 -4.60 3.95 14.87
N GLN A 297 -3.89 3.65 13.77
CA GLN A 297 -3.44 2.29 13.40
C GLN A 297 -4.57 1.24 13.39
N SER A 298 -5.71 1.61 12.81
CA SER A 298 -6.91 0.77 12.76
C SER A 298 -7.33 0.47 11.32
N LEU A 299 -7.99 -0.67 11.13
CA LEU A 299 -8.88 -0.87 9.99
C LEU A 299 -10.27 -0.39 10.41
N VAL A 300 -10.79 0.64 9.75
CA VAL A 300 -12.13 1.18 10.02
C VAL A 300 -13.02 0.88 8.82
N ALA A 301 -14.22 0.35 9.06
CA ALA A 301 -15.23 0.15 8.04
C ALA A 301 -16.40 1.11 8.25
N VAL A 302 -16.76 1.84 7.18
CA VAL A 302 -17.85 2.82 7.18
C VAL A 302 -18.87 2.49 6.10
N ASP A 303 -20.11 2.92 6.32
CA ASP A 303 -21.10 3.01 5.26
C ASP A 303 -20.67 4.05 4.23
N ALA A 304 -20.71 3.68 2.95
CA ALA A 304 -20.20 4.48 1.84
C ALA A 304 -20.96 5.81 1.65
N GLU A 305 -22.26 5.83 1.92
CA GLU A 305 -23.13 6.98 1.64
C GLU A 305 -23.16 7.99 2.78
N THR A 306 -23.00 7.51 4.01
CA THR A 306 -23.16 8.32 5.23
C THR A 306 -21.84 8.57 5.97
N GLY A 307 -20.83 7.73 5.77
CA GLY A 307 -19.59 7.75 6.54
C GLY A 307 -19.74 7.23 7.97
N GLU A 308 -20.90 6.69 8.34
CA GLU A 308 -21.14 6.14 9.68
C GLU A 308 -20.26 4.90 9.92
N ARG A 309 -19.64 4.83 11.11
CA ARG A 309 -18.81 3.70 11.51
C ARG A 309 -19.66 2.44 11.68
N VAL A 310 -19.40 1.43 10.86
CA VAL A 310 -19.99 0.09 11.02
C VAL A 310 -19.20 -0.70 12.06
N TRP A 311 -17.90 -0.89 11.82
CA TRP A 311 -17.00 -1.58 12.74
C TRP A 311 -15.57 -1.03 12.59
N HIS A 312 -14.70 -1.34 13.54
CA HIS A 312 -13.26 -1.08 13.42
C HIS A 312 -12.48 -2.13 14.21
N PHE A 313 -11.20 -2.30 13.87
CA PHE A 313 -10.23 -3.06 14.65
C PHE A 313 -8.91 -2.30 14.71
N GLN A 314 -8.38 -2.08 15.91
CA GLN A 314 -7.08 -1.43 16.10
C GLN A 314 -5.95 -2.47 16.06
N THR A 315 -5.04 -2.33 15.10
CA THR A 315 -3.93 -3.27 14.87
C THR A 315 -2.70 -2.99 15.73
N VAL A 316 -2.62 -1.80 16.34
CA VAL A 316 -1.57 -1.42 17.29
C VAL A 316 -2.16 -0.47 18.33
N HIS A 317 -2.05 -0.84 19.60
CA HIS A 317 -2.42 0.01 20.73
C HIS A 317 -1.29 0.99 21.02
N HIS A 318 -1.62 2.28 21.21
CA HIS A 318 -0.65 3.32 21.55
C HIS A 318 0.60 3.29 20.65
N GLY A 319 0.42 3.60 19.37
CA GLY A 319 1.47 3.47 18.34
C GLY A 319 2.76 4.24 18.58
N LEU A 320 3.91 3.57 18.49
CA LEU A 320 5.25 4.19 18.63
C LEU A 320 6.27 3.73 17.58
N TRP A 321 5.84 3.09 16.48
CA TRP A 321 6.76 2.39 15.58
C TRP A 321 6.64 2.78 14.11
N ASP A 322 5.79 3.75 13.77
CA ASP A 322 5.36 3.96 12.38
C ASP A 322 4.90 2.64 11.72
N TYR A 323 4.13 1.86 12.46
CA TYR A 323 3.52 0.63 11.97
C TYR A 323 2.15 0.91 11.35
N ASP A 324 2.14 1.82 10.40
CA ASP A 324 0.96 2.13 9.62
C ASP A 324 0.45 0.89 8.87
N PRO A 325 -0.88 0.69 8.75
CA PRO A 325 -1.45 -0.19 7.74
C PRO A 325 -1.23 0.44 6.34
N PRO A 326 -0.30 -0.07 5.52
CA PRO A 326 0.30 0.74 4.46
C PRO A 326 -0.35 0.55 3.09
N ALA A 327 -1.32 -0.34 2.96
CA ALA A 327 -1.97 -0.71 1.71
C ALA A 327 -3.49 -0.77 1.86
N ALA A 328 -4.20 -0.67 0.73
CA ALA A 328 -5.63 -0.99 0.69
C ALA A 328 -5.87 -2.40 1.26
N PRO A 329 -6.88 -2.59 2.11
CA PRO A 329 -7.33 -3.90 2.51
C PRO A 329 -7.75 -4.72 1.30
N ILE A 330 -7.54 -6.03 1.34
CA ILE A 330 -7.86 -6.92 0.21
C ILE A 330 -9.13 -7.69 0.56
N LEU A 331 -10.16 -7.58 -0.27
CA LEU A 331 -11.40 -8.34 -0.10
C LEU A 331 -11.22 -9.76 -0.63
N MET A 332 -11.58 -10.75 0.19
CA MET A 332 -11.32 -12.18 -0.01
C MET A 332 -12.56 -13.02 0.31
N ASP A 333 -13.23 -13.62 -0.67
CA ASP A 333 -14.19 -14.68 -0.41
C ASP A 333 -13.38 -15.96 -0.24
N THR A 334 -13.48 -16.54 0.96
CA THR A 334 -12.65 -17.68 1.38
C THR A 334 -13.53 -18.73 2.01
N LYS A 335 -13.05 -19.97 2.03
CA LYS A 335 -13.71 -21.08 2.69
C LYS A 335 -12.86 -21.59 3.84
N VAL A 336 -13.17 -21.14 5.05
CA VAL A 336 -12.46 -21.55 6.27
C VAL A 336 -13.31 -22.54 7.05
N ASP A 337 -12.76 -23.70 7.37
CA ASP A 337 -13.44 -24.79 8.10
C ASP A 337 -14.81 -25.18 7.50
N GLY A 338 -14.92 -25.10 6.17
CA GLY A 338 -16.14 -25.42 5.42
C GLY A 338 -17.18 -24.29 5.37
N ARG A 339 -16.96 -23.17 6.06
CA ARG A 339 -17.80 -21.97 6.00
C ARG A 339 -17.28 -21.00 4.95
N GLU A 340 -18.17 -20.54 4.08
CA GLU A 340 -17.90 -19.40 3.19
C GLU A 340 -17.86 -18.11 4.01
N ILE A 341 -16.79 -17.34 3.86
CA ILE A 341 -16.54 -16.09 4.58
C ILE A 341 -16.22 -15.01 3.56
N LYS A 342 -17.01 -13.94 3.58
CA LYS A 342 -16.71 -12.68 2.91
C LYS A 342 -15.65 -11.96 3.75
N ALA A 343 -14.38 -12.21 3.51
CA ALA A 343 -13.29 -11.66 4.33
C ALA A 343 -12.72 -10.34 3.78
N VAL A 344 -12.07 -9.59 4.66
CA VAL A 344 -11.18 -8.47 4.37
C VAL A 344 -9.86 -8.69 5.09
N THR A 345 -8.75 -8.55 4.37
CA THR A 345 -7.40 -8.76 4.90
C THR A 345 -6.60 -7.47 4.88
N GLN A 346 -6.15 -7.01 6.06
CA GLN A 346 -5.21 -5.92 6.18
C GLN A 346 -3.78 -6.45 6.31
N LEU A 347 -2.95 -6.16 5.31
CA LEU A 347 -1.50 -6.35 5.42
C LEU A 347 -0.89 -5.20 6.20
N THR A 348 0.13 -5.46 7.02
CA THR A 348 0.76 -4.44 7.86
C THR A 348 2.29 -4.39 7.73
N LYS A 349 2.89 -3.27 8.13
CA LYS A 349 4.36 -3.11 8.17
C LYS A 349 5.03 -4.10 9.12
N GLN A 350 4.35 -4.55 10.18
CA GLN A 350 4.84 -5.60 11.09
C GLN A 350 4.93 -6.97 10.44
N ALA A 351 4.49 -7.11 9.18
CA ALA A 351 4.39 -8.38 8.50
C ALA A 351 3.30 -9.33 9.02
N PHE A 352 2.21 -8.77 9.54
CA PHE A 352 0.98 -9.50 9.82
C PHE A 352 -0.06 -9.31 8.72
N ALA A 353 -0.90 -10.32 8.54
CA ALA A 353 -2.16 -10.22 7.82
C ALA A 353 -3.29 -10.40 8.85
N PHE A 354 -4.04 -9.32 9.12
CA PHE A 354 -5.23 -9.37 9.97
C PHE A 354 -6.45 -9.65 9.10
N VAL A 355 -7.25 -10.65 9.46
CA VAL A 355 -8.33 -11.16 8.59
C VAL A 355 -9.65 -11.15 9.35
N PHE A 356 -10.65 -10.47 8.79
CA PHE A 356 -11.97 -10.28 9.38
C PHE A 356 -13.07 -10.65 8.40
N ASP A 357 -14.22 -11.11 8.89
CA ASP A 357 -15.46 -11.03 8.13
C ASP A 357 -15.75 -9.55 7.82
N ARG A 358 -15.85 -9.20 6.55
CA ARG A 358 -15.85 -7.81 6.09
C ARG A 358 -17.15 -7.07 6.39
N ALA A 359 -18.23 -7.78 6.66
CA ALA A 359 -19.50 -7.17 7.03
C ALA A 359 -19.53 -6.82 8.52
N SER A 360 -19.03 -7.73 9.37
CA SER A 360 -19.16 -7.63 10.83
C SER A 360 -17.91 -7.14 11.56
N GLY A 361 -16.72 -7.31 10.98
CA GLY A 361 -15.45 -7.09 11.65
C GLY A 361 -15.03 -8.22 12.58
N GLU A 362 -15.76 -9.33 12.62
CA GLU A 362 -15.38 -10.50 13.42
C GLU A 362 -14.08 -11.13 12.88
N PRO A 363 -13.05 -11.37 13.72
CA PRO A 363 -11.84 -12.04 13.27
C PRO A 363 -12.12 -13.44 12.73
N VAL A 364 -11.56 -13.76 11.56
CA VAL A 364 -11.69 -15.11 10.96
C VAL A 364 -10.92 -16.15 11.78
N TRP A 365 -9.75 -15.76 12.29
CA TRP A 365 -8.97 -16.55 13.25
C TRP A 365 -8.72 -15.75 14.52
N PRO A 366 -8.44 -16.41 15.65
CA PRO A 366 -8.17 -15.72 16.91
C PRO A 366 -7.04 -14.69 16.77
N ILE A 367 -7.24 -13.54 17.41
CA ILE A 367 -6.21 -12.52 17.62
C ILE A 367 -5.97 -12.46 19.13
N GLU A 368 -4.72 -12.67 19.54
CA GLU A 368 -4.34 -12.74 20.94
C GLU A 368 -3.72 -11.43 21.41
N GLU A 369 -4.17 -10.92 22.55
CA GLU A 369 -3.46 -9.86 23.28
C GLU A 369 -2.24 -10.46 23.99
N ARG A 370 -1.04 -10.07 23.54
CA ARG A 370 0.21 -10.58 24.12
C ARG A 370 1.01 -9.46 24.79
N PRO A 371 1.61 -9.71 25.96
CA PRO A 371 2.51 -8.76 26.59
C PRO A 371 3.69 -8.40 25.68
N VAL A 372 4.03 -7.12 25.62
CA VAL A 372 5.15 -6.59 24.83
C VAL A 372 6.14 -5.81 25.70
N PRO A 373 7.40 -5.60 25.26
CA PRO A 373 8.35 -4.79 26.02
C PRO A 373 7.81 -3.37 26.26
N GLN A 374 8.07 -2.84 27.46
CA GLN A 374 7.58 -1.53 27.89
C GLN A 374 8.66 -0.47 27.69
N SER A 375 8.24 0.77 27.43
CA SER A 375 9.19 1.86 27.18
C SER A 375 9.97 2.24 28.43
N GLY A 376 11.27 2.47 28.26
CA GLY A 376 12.13 3.09 29.28
C GLY A 376 12.26 4.61 29.13
N THR A 377 11.68 5.19 28.08
CA THR A 377 11.77 6.64 27.80
C THR A 377 10.95 7.42 28.82
N PRO A 378 11.53 8.42 29.52
CA PRO A 378 10.81 9.22 30.51
C PRO A 378 9.52 9.84 29.97
N GLY A 379 8.42 9.69 30.72
CA GLY A 379 7.11 10.24 30.35
C GLY A 379 6.32 9.37 29.36
N GLU A 380 6.93 8.37 28.73
CA GLU A 380 6.25 7.46 27.81
C GLU A 380 5.42 6.40 28.56
N ARG A 381 4.23 6.08 28.04
CA ARG A 381 3.33 5.07 28.61
C ARG A 381 2.82 4.16 27.50
N THR A 382 3.56 3.08 27.26
CA THR A 382 3.18 2.03 26.30
C THR A 382 1.95 1.24 26.74
N SER A 383 1.22 0.68 25.78
CA SER A 383 0.24 -0.36 26.08
C SER A 383 0.92 -1.61 26.65
N LEU A 384 0.22 -2.30 27.57
CA LEU A 384 0.72 -3.52 28.20
C LEU A 384 0.74 -4.71 27.24
N THR A 385 -0.18 -4.73 26.27
CA THR A 385 -0.32 -5.78 25.28
C THR A 385 -0.46 -5.21 23.88
N GLN A 386 -0.26 -6.06 22.88
CA GLN A 386 -0.56 -5.77 21.48
C GLN A 386 -1.32 -6.95 20.89
N PRO A 387 -2.10 -6.73 19.82
CA PRO A 387 -2.81 -7.79 19.11
C PRO A 387 -1.85 -8.59 18.21
N PHE A 388 -1.91 -9.91 18.33
CA PHE A 388 -1.16 -10.86 17.49
C PHE A 388 -2.14 -11.83 16.81
N PRO A 389 -2.31 -11.76 15.46
CA PRO A 389 -3.13 -12.73 14.77
C PRO A 389 -2.47 -14.12 14.87
N THR A 390 -3.27 -15.14 15.16
CA THR A 390 -2.79 -16.53 15.22
C THR A 390 -2.59 -17.13 13.84
N LYS A 391 -3.33 -16.63 12.84
CA LYS A 391 -3.25 -17.02 11.44
C LYS A 391 -3.52 -15.84 10.50
N PRO A 392 -2.89 -15.84 9.31
CA PRO A 392 -1.74 -16.68 8.96
C PRO A 392 -0.49 -16.30 9.77
N PRO A 393 0.57 -17.14 9.78
CA PRO A 393 1.87 -16.76 10.35
C PRO A 393 2.40 -15.47 9.71
N ALA A 394 3.30 -14.77 10.42
CA ALA A 394 3.94 -13.58 9.88
C ALA A 394 4.64 -13.89 8.54
N PHE A 395 4.38 -13.06 7.52
CA PHE A 395 4.92 -13.28 6.18
C PHE A 395 6.36 -12.76 6.00
N ASP A 396 6.85 -11.99 6.98
CA ASP A 396 8.22 -11.51 7.06
C ASP A 396 8.81 -11.64 8.48
N ARG A 397 10.09 -11.33 8.63
CA ARG A 397 10.87 -11.43 9.84
C ARG A 397 10.46 -10.35 10.85
N GLN A 398 10.26 -10.77 12.09
CA GLN A 398 9.87 -9.90 13.21
C GLN A 398 10.89 -9.95 14.34
N GLY A 399 11.11 -8.80 14.98
CA GLY A 399 12.04 -8.61 16.09
C GLY A 399 13.51 -8.56 15.65
N ALA A 400 14.31 -7.73 16.33
CA ALA A 400 15.76 -7.72 16.19
C ALA A 400 16.35 -8.61 17.29
N THR A 401 16.90 -9.78 16.94
CA THR A 401 17.40 -10.75 17.93
C THR A 401 18.72 -11.35 17.48
N ILE A 402 19.52 -11.85 18.41
CA ILE A 402 20.81 -12.49 18.07
C ILE A 402 20.62 -13.74 17.18
N ASP A 403 19.47 -14.41 17.29
CA ASP A 403 19.16 -15.62 16.54
C ASP A 403 18.94 -15.37 15.04
N ASN A 404 18.51 -14.15 14.70
CA ASN A 404 18.19 -13.77 13.32
C ASN A 404 19.24 -12.86 12.66
N LEU A 405 20.39 -12.64 13.31
CA LEU A 405 21.60 -12.07 12.70
C LEU A 405 22.23 -13.02 11.69
N ILE A 406 22.89 -12.47 10.66
CA ILE A 406 23.61 -13.29 9.67
C ILE A 406 24.62 -14.24 10.33
N ASP A 407 24.78 -15.40 9.71
CA ASP A 407 25.68 -16.47 10.17
C ASP A 407 26.32 -17.24 9.00
N PHE A 408 26.55 -16.54 7.88
CA PHE A 408 27.23 -17.11 6.70
C PHE A 408 28.62 -17.67 7.04
N THR A 409 29.34 -17.02 7.96
CA THR A 409 30.56 -17.53 8.60
C THR A 409 30.57 -17.16 10.10
N PRO A 410 31.38 -17.84 10.94
CA PRO A 410 31.54 -17.48 12.34
C PRO A 410 32.01 -16.02 12.55
N GLU A 411 32.93 -15.54 11.71
CA GLU A 411 33.50 -14.20 11.80
C GLU A 411 32.45 -13.13 11.50
N LEU A 412 31.64 -13.33 10.45
CA LEU A 412 30.53 -12.44 10.13
C LEU A 412 29.48 -12.43 11.24
N ARG A 413 29.21 -13.58 11.86
CA ARG A 413 28.28 -13.67 12.99
C ARG A 413 28.79 -12.88 14.20
N GLU A 414 30.07 -12.99 14.54
CA GLU A 414 30.68 -12.27 15.65
C GLU A 414 30.64 -10.75 15.44
N GLU A 415 30.97 -10.29 14.22
CA GLU A 415 30.86 -8.87 13.85
C GLU A 415 29.41 -8.38 13.90
N ALA A 416 28.43 -9.20 13.49
CA ALA A 416 27.01 -8.84 13.58
C ALA A 416 26.57 -8.65 15.03
N ILE A 417 27.01 -9.53 15.93
CA ILE A 417 26.74 -9.42 17.37
C ILE A 417 27.36 -8.13 17.92
N ALA A 418 28.62 -7.85 17.60
CA ALA A 418 29.31 -6.64 18.05
C ALA A 418 28.62 -5.35 17.54
N ILE A 419 28.05 -5.35 16.34
CA ILE A 419 27.25 -4.22 15.84
C ILE A 419 26.04 -3.98 16.75
N THR A 420 25.32 -5.04 17.16
CA THR A 420 24.12 -4.93 18.00
C THR A 420 24.40 -4.38 19.40
N ASP A 421 25.64 -4.46 19.91
CA ASP A 421 26.02 -3.90 21.21
C ASP A 421 25.85 -2.38 21.29
N ASN A 422 25.77 -1.68 20.16
CA ASN A 422 25.52 -0.24 20.12
C ASN A 422 24.04 0.14 20.22
N TYR A 423 23.13 -0.84 20.23
CA TYR A 423 21.70 -0.62 20.11
C TYR A 423 20.91 -1.36 21.19
N VAL A 424 19.65 -0.98 21.33
CA VAL A 424 18.63 -1.79 21.98
C VAL A 424 18.06 -2.76 20.93
N ILE A 425 17.97 -4.04 21.27
CA ILE A 425 17.39 -5.09 20.44
C ILE A 425 16.33 -5.85 21.25
N GLY A 426 15.38 -6.49 20.56
CA GLY A 426 14.32 -7.22 21.23
C GLY A 426 13.26 -7.74 20.26
N PRO A 427 12.18 -8.36 20.79
CA PRO A 427 11.08 -8.86 19.99
C PRO A 427 10.32 -7.73 19.26
N LEU A 428 9.34 -8.10 18.44
CA LEU A 428 8.39 -7.15 17.86
C LEU A 428 7.79 -6.27 18.97
N PHE A 429 7.54 -4.98 18.66
CA PHE A 429 7.09 -3.97 19.60
C PHE A 429 8.09 -3.61 20.72
N THR A 430 9.39 -3.89 20.55
CA THR A 430 10.41 -3.21 21.37
C THR A 430 10.32 -1.69 21.10
N PRO A 431 10.03 -0.85 22.11
CA PRO A 431 9.77 0.57 21.89
C PRO A 431 11.00 1.33 21.40
N PRO A 432 10.84 2.46 20.69
CA PRO A 432 11.94 3.40 20.45
C PRO A 432 12.62 3.80 21.76
N SER A 433 13.93 4.06 21.69
CA SER A 433 14.72 4.41 22.87
C SER A 433 15.49 5.71 22.66
N VAL A 434 15.80 6.38 23.77
CA VAL A 434 16.64 7.58 23.77
C VAL A 434 18.00 7.24 23.15
N SER A 435 18.45 8.08 22.21
CA SER A 435 19.79 8.00 21.64
C SER A 435 20.76 8.87 22.43
N GLY A 436 21.97 8.35 22.67
CA GLY A 436 23.06 9.08 23.32
C GLY A 436 24.41 8.74 22.71
N ASP A 437 25.37 9.64 22.91
CA ASP A 437 26.75 9.53 22.41
C ASP A 437 27.76 9.19 23.53
N GLY A 438 27.29 8.94 24.75
CA GLY A 438 28.11 8.50 25.87
C GLY A 438 28.71 7.11 25.65
N PRO A 439 29.78 6.75 26.39
CA PRO A 439 30.53 5.50 26.16
C PRO A 439 29.72 4.21 26.39
N ASN A 440 28.59 4.30 27.10
CA ASN A 440 27.68 3.18 27.35
C ASN A 440 26.26 3.45 26.81
N ASP A 441 26.07 4.58 26.11
CA ASP A 441 24.75 4.94 25.60
C ASP A 441 24.43 4.10 24.37
N LYS A 442 23.14 3.82 24.20
CA LYS A 442 22.63 3.18 22.99
C LYS A 442 22.29 4.24 21.97
N LYS A 443 22.41 3.90 20.69
CA LYS A 443 22.10 4.79 19.57
C LYS A 443 20.62 4.80 19.18
N GLY A 444 19.77 4.11 19.94
CA GLY A 444 18.37 3.84 19.62
C GLY A 444 18.06 2.34 19.59
N THR A 445 16.81 2.03 19.23
CA THR A 445 16.32 0.64 19.11
C THR A 445 16.39 0.18 17.67
N ILE A 446 16.93 -1.00 17.39
CA ILE A 446 16.81 -1.61 16.06
C ILE A 446 15.39 -2.15 15.93
N GLN A 447 14.58 -1.50 15.10
CA GLN A 447 13.22 -1.91 14.82
C GLN A 447 13.20 -2.85 13.60
N LEU A 448 12.62 -4.05 13.75
CA LEU A 448 12.42 -5.02 12.68
C LEU A 448 11.03 -5.70 12.76
N PRO A 449 10.17 -5.58 11.73
CA PRO A 449 10.35 -4.75 10.53
C PRO A 449 10.47 -3.28 10.89
N GLY A 450 11.22 -2.52 10.09
CA GLY A 450 11.30 -1.08 10.22
C GLY A 450 10.04 -0.37 9.72
N SER A 451 10.03 0.96 9.82
CA SER A 451 9.00 1.84 9.22
C SER A 451 8.82 1.63 7.72
N GLN A 452 9.84 1.04 7.08
CA GLN A 452 9.84 0.65 5.68
C GLN A 452 10.12 -0.85 5.46
N GLY A 453 9.87 -1.69 6.46
CA GLY A 453 9.92 -3.16 6.34
C GLY A 453 8.54 -3.77 6.16
N GLY A 454 8.50 -5.08 5.91
CA GLY A 454 7.25 -5.83 5.73
C GLY A 454 6.56 -5.48 4.41
N SER A 455 5.24 -5.34 4.45
CA SER A 455 4.44 -4.84 3.31
C SER A 455 4.45 -3.30 3.29
N ASP A 456 4.23 -2.72 2.11
CA ASP A 456 3.98 -1.29 1.94
C ASP A 456 2.83 -1.09 0.93
N VAL A 457 2.66 0.10 0.35
CA VAL A 457 1.52 0.50 -0.49
C VAL A 457 1.28 -0.38 -1.72
N GLN A 458 2.28 -1.15 -2.11
CA GLN A 458 2.19 -2.16 -3.16
C GLN A 458 1.18 -3.26 -2.82
N GLY A 459 0.94 -3.55 -1.53
CA GLY A 459 0.02 -4.58 -1.05
C GLY A 459 0.35 -5.99 -1.57
N GLY A 460 -0.65 -6.87 -1.55
CA GLY A 460 -0.58 -8.21 -2.13
C GLY A 460 -1.46 -8.38 -3.37
N ALA A 461 -1.47 -9.60 -3.92
CA ALA A 461 -2.43 -10.04 -4.93
C ALA A 461 -3.15 -11.30 -4.44
N PHE A 462 -4.45 -11.40 -4.67
CA PHE A 462 -5.29 -12.51 -4.23
C PHE A 462 -5.88 -13.27 -5.41
N ASP A 463 -5.82 -14.58 -5.36
CA ASP A 463 -6.37 -15.49 -6.34
C ASP A 463 -7.76 -15.99 -5.90
N PRO A 464 -8.87 -15.53 -6.48
CA PRO A 464 -10.19 -15.99 -6.11
C PRO A 464 -10.47 -17.44 -6.53
N GLU A 465 -9.69 -18.04 -7.44
CA GLU A 465 -9.87 -19.43 -7.86
C GLU A 465 -9.22 -20.41 -6.89
N THR A 466 -8.05 -20.07 -6.35
CA THR A 466 -7.28 -20.95 -5.45
C THR A 466 -7.40 -20.57 -3.98
N GLY A 467 -7.80 -19.33 -3.68
CA GLY A 467 -7.78 -18.76 -2.34
C GLY A 467 -6.38 -18.37 -1.86
N PHE A 468 -5.40 -18.25 -2.76
CA PHE A 468 -4.02 -17.91 -2.39
C PHE A 468 -3.78 -16.40 -2.40
N LEU A 469 -3.10 -15.92 -1.37
CA LEU A 469 -2.63 -14.55 -1.24
C LEU A 469 -1.11 -14.50 -1.43
N TYR A 470 -0.64 -13.67 -2.35
CA TYR A 470 0.77 -13.45 -2.67
C TYR A 470 1.23 -12.09 -2.15
N ILE A 471 2.24 -12.08 -1.28
CA ILE A 471 2.69 -10.88 -0.57
C ILE A 471 4.17 -10.63 -0.87
N PRO A 472 4.50 -9.63 -1.69
CA PRO A 472 5.84 -9.06 -1.75
C PRO A 472 6.16 -8.33 -0.44
N SER A 473 7.31 -8.63 0.16
CA SER A 473 7.76 -7.96 1.40
C SER A 473 9.28 -7.81 1.45
N ILE A 474 9.75 -6.88 2.30
CA ILE A 474 11.19 -6.66 2.51
C ILE A 474 11.59 -6.70 3.98
N THR A 475 12.70 -7.37 4.28
CA THR A 475 13.36 -7.33 5.60
C THR A 475 14.23 -6.08 5.67
N SER A 476 13.63 -4.98 6.10
CA SER A 476 14.32 -3.69 6.22
C SER A 476 14.30 -3.18 7.67
N PRO A 477 15.42 -3.25 8.40
CA PRO A 477 15.55 -2.63 9.71
C PRO A 477 15.87 -1.13 9.62
N PHE A 478 15.54 -0.39 10.68
CA PHE A 478 16.11 0.94 10.93
C PHE A 478 16.27 1.16 12.44
N VAL A 479 17.01 2.20 12.79
CA VAL A 479 17.16 2.65 14.17
C VAL A 479 16.03 3.62 14.52
N ALA A 480 15.14 3.19 15.42
CA ALA A 480 14.10 3.98 16.04
C ALA A 480 14.68 4.68 17.29
N ASP A 481 15.13 5.92 17.08
CA ASP A 481 15.68 6.79 18.11
C ASP A 481 14.75 7.95 18.47
N VAL A 482 14.76 8.35 19.73
CA VAL A 482 14.17 9.60 20.21
C VAL A 482 15.25 10.47 20.86
N LEU A 483 15.07 11.79 20.75
CA LEU A 483 15.99 12.81 21.26
C LEU A 483 15.21 13.73 22.20
N GLU A 484 15.86 14.23 23.24
CA GLU A 484 15.24 15.23 24.12
C GLU A 484 14.78 16.46 23.33
N GLY A 485 13.57 16.92 23.62
CA GLY A 485 13.00 18.10 23.00
C GLY A 485 13.75 19.36 23.43
N ASN A 486 14.19 20.16 22.46
CA ASN A 486 14.72 21.49 22.74
C ASN A 486 13.54 22.45 22.99
N PRO A 487 13.37 23.02 24.19
CA PRO A 487 12.23 23.88 24.53
C PRO A 487 12.15 25.18 23.72
N ASP A 488 13.25 25.61 23.09
CA ASP A 488 13.24 26.76 22.16
C ASP A 488 12.62 26.42 20.79
N ARG A 489 12.44 25.12 20.50
CA ARG A 489 12.01 24.62 19.18
C ARG A 489 10.76 23.76 19.23
N THR A 490 10.46 23.13 20.36
CA THR A 490 9.36 22.18 20.51
C THR A 490 8.79 22.18 21.92
N ASN A 491 7.49 21.87 22.04
CA ASN A 491 6.81 21.60 23.31
C ASN A 491 6.66 20.10 23.62
N LEU A 492 7.28 19.22 22.82
CA LEU A 492 7.38 17.78 23.09
C LEU A 492 8.56 17.50 24.01
N ALA A 493 8.40 16.58 24.97
CA ALA A 493 9.50 16.14 25.84
C ALA A 493 10.58 15.38 25.06
N TYR A 494 10.16 14.61 24.05
CA TYR A 494 11.04 13.93 23.12
C TYR A 494 10.55 14.12 21.69
N VAL A 495 11.48 14.31 20.77
CA VAL A 495 11.24 14.31 19.34
C VAL A 495 11.84 13.07 18.71
N LYS A 496 11.24 12.63 17.62
CA LYS A 496 11.79 11.57 16.80
C LYS A 496 13.16 11.98 16.26
N GLY A 497 14.11 11.04 16.31
CA GLY A 497 15.42 11.20 15.70
C GLY A 497 15.37 11.10 14.18
N GLY A 498 16.52 10.89 13.55
CA GLY A 498 16.62 11.08 12.10
C GLY A 498 16.38 9.85 11.24
N ARG A 499 15.88 8.73 11.80
CA ARG A 499 15.72 7.42 11.14
C ARG A 499 17.00 6.98 10.41
N GLN A 500 17.78 6.10 11.01
CA GLN A 500 19.04 5.63 10.42
C GLN A 500 18.93 4.19 9.91
N TRP A 501 19.34 3.93 8.67
CA TRP A 501 19.52 2.56 8.20
C TRP A 501 20.74 1.92 8.85
N ILE A 502 20.68 0.61 9.06
CA ILE A 502 21.72 -0.14 9.73
C ILE A 502 22.43 -1.07 8.74
N GLY A 503 23.72 -0.84 8.57
CA GLY A 503 24.61 -1.76 7.88
C GLY A 503 24.96 -2.95 8.79
N GLY A 504 25.29 -4.07 8.18
CA GLY A 504 25.84 -5.24 8.86
C GLY A 504 27.34 -5.42 8.60
N PRO A 505 27.87 -6.58 8.97
CA PRO A 505 29.28 -6.94 8.85
C PRO A 505 29.83 -6.75 7.44
N GLN A 506 30.97 -6.09 7.31
CA GLN A 506 31.69 -5.92 6.03
C GLN A 506 30.82 -5.38 4.87
N GLY A 507 29.76 -4.62 5.15
CA GLY A 507 28.84 -4.10 4.14
C GLY A 507 27.73 -5.06 3.71
N LEU A 508 27.57 -6.21 4.36
CA LEU A 508 26.41 -7.10 4.22
C LEU A 508 25.23 -6.60 5.07
N PRO A 509 24.00 -7.09 4.84
CA PRO A 509 22.87 -6.81 5.73
C PRO A 509 23.09 -7.43 7.11
N LEU A 510 22.54 -6.79 8.15
CA LEU A 510 22.70 -7.27 9.53
C LEU A 510 21.93 -8.57 9.83
N PHE A 511 20.75 -8.74 9.23
CA PHE A 511 19.84 -9.86 9.49
C PHE A 511 19.92 -10.94 8.41
N LYS A 512 19.43 -12.15 8.72
CA LYS A 512 19.39 -13.27 7.76
C LYS A 512 18.44 -13.00 6.58
N PRO A 513 18.82 -13.42 5.36
CA PRO A 513 17.98 -13.35 4.15
C PRO A 513 16.70 -14.20 4.28
N PRO A 514 15.72 -14.07 3.35
CA PRO A 514 15.75 -13.19 2.16
C PRO A 514 15.52 -11.71 2.48
N TYR A 515 16.19 -10.80 1.78
CA TYR A 515 16.06 -9.34 2.01
C TYR A 515 14.85 -8.73 1.34
N GLY A 516 14.44 -9.31 0.21
CA GLY A 516 13.11 -9.18 -0.36
C GLY A 516 12.58 -10.57 -0.72
N ARG A 517 11.28 -10.77 -0.58
CA ARG A 517 10.64 -12.06 -0.82
C ARG A 517 9.22 -11.91 -1.35
N ILE A 518 8.70 -13.01 -1.85
CA ILE A 518 7.28 -13.21 -2.11
C ILE A 518 6.85 -14.40 -1.24
N THR A 519 5.81 -14.21 -0.44
CA THR A 519 5.21 -15.27 0.39
C THR A 519 3.81 -15.56 -0.13
N ALA A 520 3.52 -16.82 -0.45
CA ALA A 520 2.19 -17.30 -0.80
C ALA A 520 1.51 -17.94 0.41
N ILE A 521 0.27 -17.56 0.67
CA ILE A 521 -0.53 -18.02 1.81
C ILE A 521 -1.85 -18.59 1.29
N ASP A 522 -2.20 -19.82 1.69
CA ASP A 522 -3.54 -20.36 1.49
C ASP A 522 -4.48 -19.73 2.52
N MET A 523 -5.36 -18.84 2.06
CA MET A 523 -6.29 -18.11 2.93
C MET A 523 -7.50 -18.95 3.34
N ASN A 524 -7.72 -20.13 2.76
CA ASN A 524 -8.71 -21.07 3.26
C ASN A 524 -8.23 -21.77 4.55
N ARG A 525 -6.90 -21.82 4.76
CA ARG A 525 -6.26 -22.52 5.89
C ARG A 525 -5.48 -21.60 6.82
N GLY A 526 -5.09 -20.42 6.36
CA GLY A 526 -4.17 -19.51 7.04
C GLY A 526 -2.76 -20.08 7.14
N GLU A 527 -2.26 -20.73 6.09
CA GLU A 527 -0.97 -21.44 6.08
C GLU A 527 -0.07 -20.94 4.93
N ILE A 528 1.22 -20.75 5.20
CA ILE A 528 2.20 -20.44 4.15
C ILE A 528 2.38 -21.67 3.27
N VAL A 529 2.18 -21.49 1.95
CA VAL A 529 2.36 -22.54 0.95
C VAL A 529 3.81 -22.60 0.50
N TRP A 530 4.35 -21.44 0.11
CA TRP A 530 5.74 -21.28 -0.29
C TRP A 530 6.22 -19.85 -0.01
N MET A 531 7.55 -19.69 0.02
CA MET A 531 8.21 -18.40 0.08
C MET A 531 9.46 -18.46 -0.80
N THR A 532 9.66 -17.44 -1.64
CA THR A 532 10.82 -17.35 -2.54
C THR A 532 11.50 -15.97 -2.41
N PRO A 533 12.84 -15.87 -2.47
CA PRO A 533 13.54 -14.59 -2.60
C PRO A 533 13.15 -13.85 -3.88
N ASN A 534 12.91 -12.54 -3.81
CA ASN A 534 12.73 -11.72 -5.00
C ASN A 534 14.03 -10.98 -5.33
N GLY A 535 14.78 -11.49 -6.31
CA GLY A 535 16.07 -10.97 -6.75
C GLY A 535 17.29 -11.64 -6.10
N ASP A 536 18.46 -11.33 -6.64
CA ASP A 536 19.71 -12.04 -6.29
C ASP A 536 20.28 -11.66 -4.93
N GLY A 537 20.04 -10.42 -4.49
CA GLY A 537 20.65 -9.87 -3.28
C GLY A 537 22.19 -9.82 -3.35
N PRO A 538 22.86 -9.67 -2.20
CA PRO A 538 24.32 -9.52 -2.15
C PRO A 538 25.08 -10.85 -2.31
N ARG A 539 24.51 -11.89 -2.96
CA ARG A 539 25.12 -13.24 -3.02
C ARG A 539 26.51 -13.28 -3.67
N ASN A 540 26.82 -12.30 -4.50
CA ASN A 540 28.12 -12.14 -5.16
C ASN A 540 29.12 -11.29 -4.37
N HIS A 541 28.78 -10.85 -3.15
CA HIS A 541 29.65 -10.04 -2.30
C HIS A 541 30.94 -10.81 -1.94
N PRO A 542 32.14 -10.17 -1.96
CA PRO A 542 33.41 -10.87 -1.76
C PRO A 542 33.49 -11.71 -0.47
N ALA A 543 32.84 -11.27 0.60
CA ALA A 543 32.81 -11.99 1.88
C ALA A 543 32.01 -13.31 1.85
N ILE A 544 31.13 -13.52 0.86
CA ILE A 544 30.23 -14.70 0.82
C ILE A 544 30.14 -15.37 -0.56
N SER A 545 30.75 -14.81 -1.61
CA SER A 545 30.67 -15.36 -2.97
C SER A 545 31.22 -16.79 -3.08
N HIS A 546 32.23 -17.12 -2.27
CA HIS A 546 32.82 -18.45 -2.17
C HIS A 546 31.85 -19.53 -1.65
N LEU A 547 30.74 -19.13 -1.02
CA LEU A 547 29.71 -20.03 -0.51
C LEU A 547 28.73 -20.50 -1.61
N ASN A 548 28.75 -19.88 -2.80
CA ASN A 548 27.89 -20.22 -3.95
C ASN A 548 26.40 -20.27 -3.59
N LEU A 549 25.93 -19.26 -2.85
CA LEU A 549 24.54 -19.19 -2.38
C LEU A 549 23.54 -18.98 -3.52
N GLY A 550 22.31 -19.48 -3.32
CA GLY A 550 21.16 -19.12 -4.15
C GLY A 550 20.78 -17.64 -4.01
N PRO A 551 19.69 -17.20 -4.67
CA PRO A 551 19.16 -15.84 -4.52
C PRO A 551 18.90 -15.48 -3.05
N LEU A 552 19.28 -14.27 -2.66
CA LEU A 552 19.10 -13.76 -1.29
C LEU A 552 18.03 -12.67 -1.19
N GLY A 553 17.43 -12.26 -2.31
CA GLY A 553 16.44 -11.20 -2.37
C GLY A 553 17.06 -9.81 -2.36
N VAL A 554 16.43 -8.86 -3.06
CA VAL A 554 16.76 -7.43 -2.96
C VAL A 554 15.67 -6.69 -2.18
N PRO A 555 16.00 -5.68 -1.35
CA PRO A 555 15.03 -4.96 -0.54
C PRO A 555 14.22 -3.92 -1.36
N GLY A 556 13.85 -4.24 -2.59
CA GLY A 556 13.01 -3.41 -3.44
C GLY A 556 11.52 -3.71 -3.25
N ARG A 557 10.66 -2.72 -3.56
CA ARG A 557 9.21 -2.77 -3.32
C ARG A 557 8.40 -2.75 -4.61
N PRO A 558 8.29 -3.89 -5.31
CA PRO A 558 7.46 -4.03 -6.49
C PRO A 558 6.00 -4.24 -6.12
N ALA A 559 5.09 -3.82 -6.99
CA ALA A 559 3.70 -4.23 -6.93
C ALA A 559 3.47 -5.53 -7.71
N PRO A 560 2.68 -6.48 -7.17
CA PRO A 560 2.38 -7.72 -7.87
C PRO A 560 1.23 -7.52 -8.87
N LEU A 561 1.25 -8.29 -9.95
CA LEU A 561 0.10 -8.55 -10.81
C LEU A 561 -0.11 -10.06 -10.85
N LEU A 562 -1.34 -10.51 -10.60
CA LEU A 562 -1.70 -11.91 -10.68
C LEU A 562 -2.62 -12.15 -11.88
N THR A 563 -2.35 -13.20 -12.64
CA THR A 563 -3.27 -13.73 -13.64
C THR A 563 -3.79 -15.10 -13.21
N LYS A 564 -4.74 -15.64 -13.97
CA LYS A 564 -5.18 -17.03 -13.81
C LYS A 564 -4.03 -18.04 -13.88
N THR A 565 -2.95 -17.73 -14.59
CA THR A 565 -1.85 -18.65 -14.86
C THR A 565 -0.54 -18.30 -14.16
N LEU A 566 -0.24 -17.02 -13.91
CA LEU A 566 1.08 -16.55 -13.51
C LEU A 566 1.03 -15.41 -12.49
N LEU A 567 2.09 -15.29 -11.69
CA LEU A 567 2.33 -14.12 -10.83
C LEU A 567 3.48 -13.29 -11.42
N PHE A 568 3.27 -11.99 -11.63
CA PHE A 568 4.26 -11.07 -12.17
C PHE A 568 4.76 -10.10 -11.10
N VAL A 569 6.08 -9.99 -10.92
CA VAL A 569 6.69 -9.10 -9.92
C VAL A 569 8.03 -8.56 -10.44
N ALA A 570 8.26 -7.25 -10.29
CA ALA A 570 9.55 -6.61 -10.57
C ALA A 570 10.51 -6.70 -9.36
N GLU A 571 11.72 -6.17 -9.48
CA GLU A 571 12.63 -6.06 -8.32
C GLU A 571 12.47 -4.75 -7.53
N GLY A 572 11.71 -3.77 -8.03
CA GLY A 572 11.49 -2.47 -7.37
C GLY A 572 12.23 -1.31 -8.05
N SER A 573 12.52 -0.23 -7.30
CA SER A 573 13.14 0.99 -7.81
C SER A 573 14.66 0.87 -7.95
N THR A 574 15.24 1.41 -9.03
CA THR A 574 16.69 1.56 -9.21
C THR A 574 17.23 2.90 -8.71
N ASN A 575 16.36 3.80 -8.22
CA ASN A 575 16.80 5.01 -7.55
C ASN A 575 17.36 4.70 -6.17
N ARG A 576 18.44 5.40 -5.81
CA ARG A 576 18.84 5.51 -4.40
C ARG A 576 17.70 6.22 -3.64
N PRO A 577 17.07 5.56 -2.67
CA PRO A 577 15.95 6.13 -1.94
C PRO A 577 16.41 7.27 -1.02
N GLY A 578 15.53 8.26 -0.84
CA GLY A 578 15.68 9.29 0.20
C GLY A 578 14.85 8.95 1.45
N GLY A 579 14.97 9.77 2.50
CA GLY A 579 14.09 9.70 3.68
C GLY A 579 14.67 9.04 4.93
N ALA A 580 15.90 8.54 4.87
CA ALA A 580 16.68 8.11 6.03
C ALA A 580 18.17 8.43 5.81
N ARG A 581 18.96 8.44 6.88
CA ARG A 581 20.42 8.57 6.76
C ARG A 581 21.01 7.23 6.33
N VAL A 582 21.71 7.23 5.19
CA VAL A 582 22.50 6.11 4.69
C VAL A 582 23.89 6.18 5.33
N PRO A 583 24.35 5.15 6.05
CA PRO A 583 25.72 5.08 6.51
C PRO A 583 26.71 5.23 5.34
N GLU A 584 27.82 5.93 5.58
CA GLU A 584 28.90 6.05 4.60
C GLU A 584 29.41 4.65 4.19
N GLY A 585 29.56 4.43 2.88
CA GLY A 585 30.01 3.14 2.35
C GLY A 585 28.96 2.03 2.27
N MET A 586 27.71 2.27 2.69
CA MET A 586 26.65 1.27 2.55
C MET A 586 26.34 1.00 1.06
N PRO A 587 26.44 -0.25 0.58
CA PRO A 587 26.15 -0.57 -0.81
C PRO A 587 24.67 -0.36 -1.16
N PRO A 588 24.34 0.15 -2.36
CA PRO A 588 22.95 0.31 -2.80
C PRO A 588 22.13 -0.98 -2.70
N GLU A 589 22.72 -2.15 -2.92
CA GLU A 589 22.03 -3.44 -3.00
C GLU A 589 21.41 -3.87 -1.66
N ILE A 590 21.82 -3.26 -0.55
CA ILE A 590 21.28 -3.54 0.79
C ILE A 590 20.49 -2.36 1.36
N VAL A 591 20.41 -1.26 0.61
CA VAL A 591 19.64 -0.08 0.97
C VAL A 591 18.15 -0.37 0.79
N THR A 592 17.37 -0.13 1.84
CA THR A 592 15.90 -0.23 1.82
C THR A 592 15.28 0.47 0.62
N ASN A 593 14.36 -0.18 -0.10
CA ASN A 593 13.71 0.26 -1.35
C ASN A 593 14.60 0.30 -2.59
N TYR A 594 15.86 -0.13 -2.50
CA TYR A 594 16.69 -0.34 -3.67
C TYR A 594 16.45 -1.74 -4.21
N GLY A 595 15.91 -1.78 -5.44
CA GLY A 595 15.64 -2.99 -6.19
C GLY A 595 16.61 -3.16 -7.35
N GLY A 596 16.11 -3.76 -8.42
CA GLY A 596 16.83 -3.96 -9.67
C GLY A 596 15.92 -3.82 -10.87
N ARG A 597 16.45 -4.18 -12.04
CA ARG A 597 15.79 -4.00 -13.34
C ARG A 597 15.04 -5.24 -13.80
N ILE A 598 15.12 -6.36 -13.06
CA ILE A 598 14.51 -7.60 -13.52
C ILE A 598 13.02 -7.60 -13.22
N PHE A 599 12.25 -8.00 -14.23
CA PHE A 599 10.82 -8.27 -14.14
C PHE A 599 10.57 -9.75 -14.42
N ARG A 600 9.85 -10.42 -13.51
CA ARG A 600 9.69 -11.88 -13.51
C ARG A 600 8.24 -12.29 -13.59
N ALA A 601 8.03 -13.46 -14.19
CA ALA A 601 6.84 -14.27 -14.00
C ALA A 601 7.19 -15.52 -13.21
N TYR A 602 6.34 -15.83 -12.24
CA TYR A 602 6.45 -16.99 -11.37
C TYR A 602 5.30 -17.96 -11.66
N ASP A 603 5.59 -19.25 -11.58
CA ASP A 603 4.57 -20.26 -11.34
C ASP A 603 3.93 -19.95 -9.98
N LYS A 604 2.64 -19.62 -9.99
CA LYS A 604 1.95 -19.18 -8.77
C LYS A 604 1.75 -20.32 -7.76
N ALA A 605 1.77 -21.58 -8.19
CA ALA A 605 1.60 -22.72 -7.31
C ALA A 605 2.91 -23.09 -6.59
N THR A 606 4.07 -22.92 -7.24
CA THR A 606 5.37 -23.35 -6.68
C THR A 606 6.28 -22.21 -6.24
N GLY A 607 6.11 -21.01 -6.81
CA GLY A 607 7.02 -19.89 -6.62
C GLY A 607 8.28 -19.95 -7.49
N ASP A 608 8.34 -20.87 -8.47
CA ASP A 608 9.45 -20.97 -9.41
C ASP A 608 9.39 -19.87 -10.48
N VAL A 609 10.55 -19.31 -10.82
CA VAL A 609 10.65 -18.34 -11.93
C VAL A 609 10.54 -19.09 -13.25
N VAL A 610 9.52 -18.77 -14.07
CA VAL A 610 9.31 -19.38 -15.39
C VAL A 610 9.77 -18.49 -16.54
N TRP A 611 9.87 -17.18 -16.28
CA TRP A 611 10.34 -16.19 -17.23
C TRP A 611 10.87 -14.94 -16.52
N GLU A 612 11.86 -14.29 -17.12
CA GLU A 612 12.35 -12.99 -16.69
C GLU A 612 12.82 -12.15 -17.89
N THR A 613 12.75 -10.83 -17.73
CA THR A 613 13.31 -9.84 -18.66
C THR A 613 13.93 -8.69 -17.89
N GLU A 614 14.95 -8.06 -18.48
CA GLU A 614 15.50 -6.81 -17.96
C GLU A 614 14.70 -5.61 -18.50
N LEU A 615 14.27 -4.72 -17.61
CA LEU A 615 13.61 -3.45 -17.92
C LEU A 615 14.63 -2.32 -18.10
N PRO A 616 14.28 -1.23 -18.82
CA PRO A 616 15.11 -0.04 -18.93
C PRO A 616 15.51 0.60 -17.59
N ALA A 617 14.71 0.47 -16.54
CA ALA A 617 14.99 0.92 -15.18
C ALA A 617 14.13 0.11 -14.20
N GLY A 618 14.16 0.47 -12.91
CA GLY A 618 13.28 -0.13 -11.92
C GLY A 618 11.80 0.18 -12.15
N SER A 619 10.94 -0.63 -11.54
CA SER A 619 9.48 -0.50 -11.59
C SER A 619 8.88 -0.61 -10.19
N ILE A 620 8.04 0.37 -9.83
CA ILE A 620 7.30 0.40 -8.55
C ILE A 620 5.78 0.52 -8.73
N ALA A 621 5.32 0.88 -9.93
CA ALA A 621 3.90 0.93 -10.24
C ALA A 621 3.33 -0.48 -10.38
N PRO A 622 2.05 -0.71 -10.04
CA PRO A 622 1.38 -1.96 -10.38
C PRO A 622 1.44 -2.24 -11.88
N PRO A 623 1.91 -3.43 -12.29
CA PRO A 623 1.69 -3.90 -13.65
C PRO A 623 0.19 -4.08 -13.90
N VAL A 624 -0.25 -3.87 -15.13
CA VAL A 624 -1.65 -3.99 -15.54
C VAL A 624 -1.75 -4.96 -16.70
N THR A 625 -2.77 -5.81 -16.73
CA THR A 625 -3.07 -6.65 -17.92
C THR A 625 -4.49 -6.41 -18.40
N TYR A 626 -4.69 -6.49 -19.71
CA TYR A 626 -5.97 -6.26 -20.35
C TYR A 626 -6.06 -6.98 -21.70
N LEU A 627 -7.26 -7.07 -22.25
CA LEU A 627 -7.56 -7.60 -23.57
C LEU A 627 -7.88 -6.45 -24.53
N SER A 628 -7.28 -6.44 -25.72
CA SER A 628 -7.67 -5.52 -26.80
C SER A 628 -7.56 -6.22 -28.15
N GLY A 629 -8.60 -6.10 -28.98
CA GLY A 629 -8.66 -6.78 -30.28
C GLY A 629 -8.47 -8.30 -30.19
N GLY A 630 -8.90 -8.92 -29.08
CA GLY A 630 -8.72 -10.36 -28.84
C GLY A 630 -7.32 -10.79 -28.39
N LYS A 631 -6.42 -9.84 -28.13
CA LYS A 631 -5.03 -10.08 -27.72
C LYS A 631 -4.79 -9.58 -26.30
N GLN A 632 -4.16 -10.39 -25.45
CA GLN A 632 -3.76 -9.98 -24.11
C GLN A 632 -2.50 -9.12 -24.15
N TYR A 633 -2.51 -8.04 -23.38
CA TYR A 633 -1.40 -7.12 -23.18
C TYR A 633 -1.01 -7.05 -21.70
N LEU A 634 0.25 -6.71 -21.44
CA LEU A 634 0.82 -6.48 -20.12
C LEU A 634 1.57 -5.13 -20.11
N LEU A 635 1.10 -4.19 -19.28
CA LEU A 635 1.73 -2.89 -19.07
C LEU A 635 2.68 -2.92 -17.89
N VAL A 636 3.88 -2.37 -18.09
CA VAL A 636 4.87 -2.17 -17.04
C VAL A 636 5.45 -0.77 -17.16
N SER A 637 5.29 0.04 -16.10
CA SER A 637 5.94 1.35 -16.00
C SER A 637 7.38 1.20 -15.52
N THR A 638 8.31 1.95 -16.11
CA THR A 638 9.74 1.93 -15.78
C THR A 638 10.29 3.35 -15.78
N GLY A 639 11.25 3.66 -14.91
CA GLY A 639 11.96 4.95 -14.92
C GLY A 639 12.80 5.19 -13.68
N ASP A 640 13.81 6.05 -13.79
CA ASP A 640 14.69 6.42 -12.67
C ASP A 640 15.35 7.80 -12.89
N VAL A 641 16.25 8.24 -12.02
CA VAL A 641 16.90 9.56 -12.13
C VAL A 641 17.71 9.74 -13.42
N ASN A 642 18.16 8.65 -14.05
CA ASN A 642 19.00 8.66 -15.25
C ASN A 642 18.25 8.18 -16.50
N THR A 643 17.11 7.52 -16.33
CA THR A 643 16.31 6.90 -17.38
C THR A 643 14.94 7.56 -17.42
N ALA A 644 14.56 8.12 -18.57
CA ALA A 644 13.24 8.72 -18.76
C ALA A 644 12.12 7.71 -18.45
N GLY A 645 11.06 8.19 -17.82
CA GLY A 645 9.91 7.36 -17.46
C GLY A 645 9.08 6.98 -18.69
N GLU A 646 8.69 5.71 -18.79
CA GLU A 646 7.83 5.21 -19.85
C GLU A 646 6.96 4.02 -19.38
N ILE A 647 5.90 3.74 -20.13
CA ILE A 647 5.07 2.55 -20.03
C ILE A 647 5.40 1.65 -21.21
N LEU A 648 5.72 0.39 -20.92
CA LEU A 648 5.94 -0.66 -21.91
C LEU A 648 4.72 -1.56 -21.98
N ALA A 649 4.23 -1.84 -23.19
CA ALA A 649 3.22 -2.87 -23.40
C ALA A 649 3.85 -4.12 -24.02
N PHE A 650 3.76 -5.25 -23.33
CA PHE A 650 4.12 -6.56 -23.84
C PHE A 650 2.89 -7.28 -24.36
N SER A 651 3.05 -8.07 -25.42
CA SER A 651 2.03 -9.00 -25.91
C SER A 651 2.70 -10.16 -26.63
N LEU A 652 1.98 -11.27 -26.83
CA LEU A 652 2.42 -12.35 -27.72
C LEU A 652 2.55 -11.84 -29.17
N PRO A 653 3.15 -12.59 -30.11
CA PRO A 653 3.29 -12.15 -31.50
C PRO A 653 1.98 -11.85 -32.23
#